data_AF-A0A2S7UDE5-F1
#
_entry.id   AF-A0A2S7UDE5-F1
#
_cell.length_a   1.000
_cell.length_b   1.000
_cell.length_c   1.000
_cell.angle_alpha   90.00
_cell.angle_beta   90.00
_cell.angle_gamma   90.00
#
_symmetry.space_group_name_H-M   'P 1'
#
loop_
_entity.id
_entity.type
_entity.pdbx_description
1 polymer ?
#
loop_
_entity_poly.entity_id
_entity_poly.type
_entity_poly.pdbx_seq_one_letter_code
_entity_poly.pdbx_strand_id
1 'polypeptide(L)'
;MTHDTLFANIDDLSPKDNILIKGAGLHNLKDLNAVIPRNKLVVITGLSGSGKSSLAFDTLYAEGQRRYVESLSSYARQFLGRLNKPKVEYIKGIAPAIAIEQKVNSTNPRSTVGTTTEIYDYLKLFFARVGRTYSPISGNEVKKDTVTDVVNYVKAQDEGTRLLLLTRLIVKGKREVQDQLDVLLQQGFTRIKINETVERIEGLDYTFKKSDQVSIVIDRIIKRDDEDFFNRLADAVDTAFFEGKGVCMIEHMDGSAHREFSNKFELDGMEFLEPNPHLFSFNNPYGACPNCEGYGDVIGIDEELVIPNTALSIYENAVFPWRGDNMSWYKDQLIKNASKFDFPIHRPWFELSDAQKDLVWSGNKHFEGINDFFAELEAKAYKIQNRVMLSRYRGKTKCSVCKGKRLRVEASYVKVAGVSISDLVNQPIKDLKDFFEKIELSQTELDIAKRLLAEIQSRLNFLSDVGLNYLTLNRKSNSLSGGESQRINLATSLGSSLVGSMYILDEPSIGLHPRDTARLIKVLKNLRDLGNTVIVVEHDEEIMQAADMIIDIGPEAGTHGGEVVAAGTLEEILKSSSLTARYLNGSLEIPLPKKRRKFKHFIDIKGARQNNLKNIDVTFPLGVLTMVTGVSGSGKSTLVKQILYPAILKKLGGYGKKAGQFTSIDGKFENIKTVEFVDQNPIGRSSRSNPVTYIKAYDDIRNLYADQKVAKIRNYKPKHFSFNVEGGRCETCKGDGEVTIEMQFMADVTLTCETCNGKRFKKDVLEIQFKDKNIDDLLNMTIDDAIDFFEKAEISKITRKLKPLQDVGLGYVTLGQSSSTLSGGEAQRIKLASFLVKGTTADKTLFIFDEPTTGLHFHDVNKLLDSFNALIEKGHSVIVIEHNMDLVKCADYVIDLGPDGGMNGGYLTAAGTPEEVAQIKESITAPHIAEKLV
;
A
#
# COMPACT_ATOMS: atom_id res chain seq x y z
N MET A 1 2.42 15.50 -40.06
CA MET A 1 3.70 15.39 -40.82
C MET A 1 4.00 13.89 -40.88
N THR A 2 4.38 13.31 -42.03
CA THR A 2 4.66 11.86 -42.08
C THR A 2 5.85 11.50 -41.20
N HIS A 3 5.85 10.30 -40.62
CA HIS A 3 6.93 9.74 -39.76
C HIS A 3 8.34 10.08 -40.28
N ASP A 4 8.58 9.86 -41.57
CA ASP A 4 9.88 10.10 -42.22
C ASP A 4 10.31 11.57 -42.24
N THR A 5 9.35 12.51 -42.21
CA THR A 5 9.65 13.95 -42.18
C THR A 5 9.90 14.49 -40.78
N LEU A 6 9.34 13.88 -39.73
CA LEU A 6 9.47 14.36 -38.35
C LEU A 6 10.87 14.07 -37.78
N PHE A 7 11.44 12.92 -38.12
CA PHE A 7 12.73 12.47 -37.57
C PHE A 7 13.93 12.81 -38.45
N ALA A 8 13.75 12.99 -39.76
CA ALA A 8 14.85 13.36 -40.66
C ALA A 8 15.45 14.75 -40.37
N ASN A 9 14.65 15.67 -39.81
CA ASN A 9 15.06 17.04 -39.48
C ASN A 9 15.03 17.30 -37.96
N ILE A 10 15.35 16.29 -37.13
CA ILE A 10 15.29 16.44 -35.66
C ILE A 10 16.14 17.60 -35.13
N ASP A 11 17.24 17.93 -35.81
CA ASP A 11 18.15 19.02 -35.45
C ASP A 11 17.54 20.43 -35.71
N ASP A 12 16.51 20.53 -36.56
CA ASP A 12 15.84 21.80 -36.88
C ASP A 12 14.70 22.13 -35.89
N LEU A 13 14.32 21.16 -35.05
CA LEU A 13 13.24 21.33 -34.07
C LEU A 13 13.72 22.09 -32.84
N SER A 14 12.85 22.96 -32.31
CA SER A 14 13.13 23.75 -31.11
C SER A 14 13.17 22.87 -29.85
N PRO A 15 14.29 22.87 -29.09
CA PRO A 15 14.37 22.19 -27.79
C PRO A 15 13.58 22.90 -26.68
N LYS A 16 13.03 24.09 -26.95
CA LYS A 16 12.15 24.79 -26.01
C LYS A 16 10.77 24.17 -26.00
N ASP A 17 10.32 23.70 -27.15
CA ASP A 17 8.97 23.18 -27.36
C ASP A 17 8.95 21.64 -27.35
N ASN A 18 10.10 21.00 -27.56
CA ASN A 18 10.24 19.55 -27.66
C ASN A 18 11.41 19.02 -26.82
N ILE A 19 11.27 17.78 -26.37
CA ILE A 19 12.37 16.94 -25.90
C ILE A 19 12.87 16.15 -27.11
N LEU A 20 14.12 16.36 -27.48
CA LEU A 20 14.74 15.77 -28.66
C LEU A 20 15.72 14.69 -28.22
N ILE A 21 15.52 13.48 -28.72
CA ILE A 21 16.32 12.30 -28.42
C ILE A 21 16.98 11.86 -29.72
N LYS A 22 18.31 11.86 -29.76
CA LYS A 22 19.06 11.41 -30.94
C LYS A 22 19.97 10.24 -30.59
N GLY A 23 19.92 9.18 -31.40
CA GLY A 23 20.81 8.02 -31.31
C GLY A 23 20.73 7.28 -29.98
N ALA A 24 19.53 6.97 -29.48
CA ALA A 24 19.37 6.16 -28.28
C ALA A 24 19.69 4.68 -28.59
N GLY A 25 20.72 4.13 -27.94
CA GLY A 25 21.29 2.80 -28.20
C GLY A 25 21.39 1.91 -26.94
N LEU A 26 20.51 2.15 -25.96
CA LEU A 26 20.45 1.34 -24.74
C LEU A 26 19.65 0.05 -24.96
N HIS A 27 20.11 -1.07 -24.40
CA HIS A 27 19.52 -2.40 -24.60
C HIS A 27 19.38 -2.78 -26.08
N ASN A 28 18.14 -2.89 -26.58
CA ASN A 28 17.82 -3.26 -27.95
C ASN A 28 17.46 -2.06 -28.84
N LEU A 29 17.53 -0.82 -28.33
CA LEU A 29 17.29 0.38 -29.14
C LEU A 29 18.36 0.52 -30.23
N LYS A 30 17.94 0.80 -31.47
CA LYS A 30 18.83 0.86 -32.65
C LYS A 30 19.10 2.31 -33.07
N ASP A 31 19.92 3.00 -32.29
CA ASP A 31 20.24 4.43 -32.49
C ASP A 31 18.97 5.27 -32.71
N LEU A 32 17.97 5.00 -31.87
CA LEU A 32 16.61 5.49 -32.03
C LEU A 32 16.56 7.01 -31.89
N ASN A 33 15.89 7.66 -32.84
CA ASN A 33 15.55 9.07 -32.79
C ASN A 33 14.08 9.25 -32.40
N ALA A 34 13.81 10.15 -31.46
CA ALA A 34 12.45 10.42 -31.00
C ALA A 34 12.27 11.89 -30.61
N VAL A 35 11.05 12.38 -30.83
CA VAL A 35 10.63 13.76 -30.53
C VAL A 35 9.41 13.67 -29.62
N ILE A 36 9.50 14.27 -28.45
CA ILE A 36 8.40 14.31 -27.48
C ILE A 36 8.02 15.78 -27.26
N PRO A 37 6.79 16.21 -27.64
CA PRO A 37 6.35 17.58 -27.42
C PRO A 37 6.20 17.86 -25.93
N ARG A 38 6.59 19.06 -25.49
CA ARG A 38 6.44 19.46 -24.09
C ARG A 38 4.99 19.84 -23.77
N ASN A 39 4.62 19.68 -22.50
CA ASN A 39 3.28 20.00 -21.99
C ASN A 39 2.17 19.21 -22.69
N LYS A 40 2.49 17.99 -23.13
CA LYS A 40 1.59 17.06 -23.80
C LYS A 40 1.53 15.72 -23.07
N LEU A 41 0.43 15.02 -23.27
CA LEU A 41 0.26 13.62 -22.87
C LEU A 41 0.73 12.73 -24.03
N VAL A 42 1.87 12.07 -23.85
CA VAL A 42 2.51 11.23 -24.85
C VAL A 42 2.44 9.77 -24.40
N VAL A 43 1.91 8.90 -25.25
CA VAL A 43 1.85 7.46 -24.99
C VAL A 43 2.91 6.73 -25.80
N ILE A 44 3.71 5.91 -25.14
CA ILE A 44 4.67 4.99 -25.77
C ILE A 44 4.05 3.60 -25.75
N THR A 45 3.84 3.02 -26.94
CA THR A 45 3.19 1.71 -27.12
C THR A 45 4.06 0.80 -28.00
N GLY A 46 3.60 -0.44 -28.19
CA GLY A 46 4.29 -1.48 -28.98
C GLY A 46 4.41 -2.82 -28.24
N LEU A 47 4.97 -3.84 -28.89
CA LEU A 47 5.04 -5.21 -28.34
C LEU A 47 5.79 -5.34 -27.00
N SER A 48 5.48 -6.38 -26.22
CA SER A 48 6.26 -6.73 -25.02
C SER A 48 7.72 -6.95 -25.41
N GLY A 49 8.66 -6.19 -24.80
CA GLY A 49 10.07 -6.26 -25.16
C GLY A 49 10.50 -5.47 -26.40
N SER A 50 9.65 -4.59 -26.96
CA SER A 50 10.02 -3.76 -28.13
C SER A 50 11.04 -2.65 -27.84
N GLY A 51 11.21 -2.26 -26.57
CA GLY A 51 12.13 -1.19 -26.14
C GLY A 51 11.47 0.00 -25.45
N LYS A 52 10.17 -0.07 -25.13
CA LYS A 52 9.40 0.99 -24.45
C LYS A 52 10.03 1.46 -23.14
N SER A 53 10.26 0.53 -22.21
CA SER A 53 10.86 0.83 -20.91
C SER A 53 12.31 1.29 -21.04
N SER A 54 13.06 0.74 -22.02
CA SER A 54 14.43 1.19 -22.34
C SER A 54 14.47 2.67 -22.73
N LEU A 55 13.49 3.15 -23.49
CA LEU A 55 13.38 4.55 -23.89
C LEU A 55 12.84 5.42 -22.73
N ALA A 56 11.75 5.00 -22.09
CA ALA A 56 11.06 5.78 -21.07
C ALA A 56 11.86 5.87 -19.75
N PHE A 57 12.26 4.73 -19.18
CA PHE A 57 12.86 4.67 -17.86
C PHE A 57 14.38 4.70 -17.92
N ASP A 58 14.99 3.79 -18.68
CA ASP A 58 16.44 3.62 -18.66
C ASP A 58 17.19 4.73 -19.44
N THR A 59 16.48 5.46 -20.30
CA THR A 59 17.02 6.59 -21.06
C THR A 59 16.48 7.93 -20.55
N LEU A 60 15.18 8.20 -20.69
CA LEU A 60 14.61 9.51 -20.37
C LEU A 60 14.56 9.81 -18.87
N TYR A 61 13.98 8.93 -18.06
CA TYR A 61 13.94 9.12 -16.61
C TYR A 61 15.35 9.16 -16.02
N ALA A 62 16.20 8.18 -16.37
CA ALA A 62 17.57 8.12 -15.89
C ALA A 62 18.35 9.41 -16.18
N GLU A 63 18.26 9.94 -17.41
CA GLU A 63 18.97 11.17 -17.77
C GLU A 63 18.36 12.42 -17.12
N GLY A 64 17.03 12.49 -17.02
CA GLY A 64 16.33 13.62 -16.38
C GLY A 64 16.61 13.69 -14.88
N GLN A 65 16.59 12.55 -14.20
CA GLN A 65 16.95 12.44 -12.78
C GLN A 65 18.43 12.74 -12.56
N ARG A 66 19.33 12.15 -13.35
CA ARG A 66 20.78 12.37 -13.23
C ARG A 66 21.13 13.84 -13.36
N ARG A 67 20.65 14.52 -14.41
CA ARG A 67 20.93 15.96 -14.63
C ARG A 67 20.42 16.82 -13.49
N TYR A 68 19.24 16.50 -12.94
CA TYR A 68 18.70 17.22 -11.79
C TYR A 68 19.55 16.99 -10.53
N VAL A 69 19.90 15.75 -10.20
CA VAL A 69 20.68 15.45 -8.98
C VAL A 69 22.13 15.96 -9.08
N GLU A 70 22.74 15.95 -10.26
CA GLU A 70 24.06 16.57 -10.50
C GLU A 70 24.11 18.08 -10.25
N SER A 71 22.94 18.73 -10.21
CA SER A 71 22.80 20.15 -9.87
C SER A 71 22.69 20.42 -8.37
N LEU A 72 22.37 19.41 -7.54
CA LEU A 72 22.12 19.59 -6.10
C LEU A 72 23.38 19.91 -5.29
N SER A 73 24.50 19.23 -5.57
CA SER A 73 25.77 19.50 -4.88
C SER A 73 26.98 19.01 -5.67
N SER A 74 28.16 19.58 -5.37
CA SER A 74 29.45 19.10 -5.90
C SER A 74 29.73 17.65 -5.49
N TYR A 75 29.34 17.27 -4.28
CA TYR A 75 29.44 15.89 -3.77
C TYR A 75 28.61 14.93 -4.63
N ALA A 76 27.32 15.22 -4.83
CA ALA A 76 26.44 14.38 -5.65
C ALA A 76 26.98 14.22 -7.08
N ARG A 77 27.51 15.31 -7.66
CA ARG A 77 28.13 15.29 -9.00
C ARG A 77 29.34 14.36 -9.08
N GLN A 78 30.21 14.34 -8.07
CA GLN A 78 31.38 13.47 -8.04
C GLN A 78 31.00 11.98 -7.99
N PHE A 79 29.94 11.64 -7.25
CA PHE A 79 29.42 10.27 -7.17
C PHE A 79 28.69 9.84 -8.44
N LEU A 80 27.78 10.68 -8.95
CA LEU A 80 27.02 10.39 -10.17
C LEU A 80 27.89 10.33 -11.42
N GLY A 81 29.02 11.04 -11.45
CA GLY A 81 30.00 10.94 -12.54
C GLY A 81 30.59 9.54 -12.73
N ARG A 82 30.50 8.65 -11.72
CA ARG A 82 30.91 7.24 -11.82
C ARG A 82 29.84 6.32 -12.41
N LEU A 83 28.61 6.80 -12.56
CA LEU A 83 27.53 6.04 -13.16
C LEU A 83 27.70 5.97 -14.66
N ASN A 84 27.35 4.82 -15.24
CA ASN A 84 27.27 4.68 -16.68
C ASN A 84 26.17 5.62 -17.19
N LYS A 85 26.55 6.56 -18.05
CA LYS A 85 25.58 7.41 -18.74
C LYS A 85 24.74 6.55 -19.70
N PRO A 86 23.45 6.86 -19.87
CA PRO A 86 22.66 6.20 -20.90
C PRO A 86 23.34 6.34 -22.27
N LYS A 87 23.31 5.27 -23.07
CA LYS A 87 23.88 5.29 -24.42
C LYS A 87 22.98 6.10 -25.35
N VAL A 88 23.29 7.38 -25.50
CA VAL A 88 22.57 8.31 -26.36
C VAL A 88 23.54 9.34 -26.93
N GLU A 89 23.38 9.75 -28.20
CA GLU A 89 24.21 10.81 -28.77
C GLU A 89 23.96 12.13 -28.05
N TYR A 90 22.69 12.55 -27.99
CA TYR A 90 22.28 13.66 -27.15
C TYR A 90 20.79 13.59 -26.78
N ILE A 91 20.46 14.23 -25.65
CA ILE A 91 19.08 14.60 -25.30
C ILE A 91 19.02 16.09 -25.00
N LYS A 92 18.22 16.84 -25.77
CA LYS A 92 17.99 18.29 -25.59
C LYS A 92 16.55 18.55 -25.11
N GLY A 93 16.34 19.60 -24.33
CA GLY A 93 15.01 19.99 -23.84
C GLY A 93 14.48 19.16 -22.66
N ILE A 94 15.29 18.26 -22.08
CA ILE A 94 14.88 17.39 -20.97
C ILE A 94 14.56 18.18 -19.70
N ALA A 95 13.49 17.79 -19.01
CA ALA A 95 13.05 18.36 -17.74
C ALA A 95 13.39 17.41 -16.57
N PRO A 96 13.37 17.89 -15.31
CA PRO A 96 13.45 17.03 -14.14
C PRO A 96 12.37 15.93 -14.21
N ALA A 97 12.81 14.68 -14.07
CA ALA A 97 11.97 13.51 -14.30
C ALA A 97 11.49 12.88 -12.99
N ILE A 98 10.22 12.47 -12.97
CA ILE A 98 9.60 11.73 -11.86
C ILE A 98 9.03 10.43 -12.45
N ALA A 99 9.52 9.29 -11.97
CA ALA A 99 9.02 7.98 -12.35
C ALA A 99 7.92 7.53 -11.38
N ILE A 100 6.81 7.00 -11.92
CA ILE A 100 5.73 6.38 -11.17
C ILE A 100 5.64 4.90 -11.61
N GLU A 101 6.49 4.07 -11.00
CA GLU A 101 6.56 2.61 -11.22
C GLU A 101 5.62 1.83 -10.29
N GLN A 102 5.40 0.55 -10.61
CA GLN A 102 4.57 -0.37 -9.83
C GLN A 102 5.27 -0.98 -8.59
N LYS A 103 6.56 -0.71 -8.39
CA LYS A 103 7.31 -1.29 -7.27
C LYS A 103 6.76 -0.78 -5.94
N VAL A 104 6.49 -1.72 -5.03
CA VAL A 104 6.04 -1.40 -3.68
C VAL A 104 7.22 -0.78 -2.91
N ASN A 105 7.25 0.54 -2.86
CA ASN A 105 8.39 1.31 -2.36
C ASN A 105 8.56 1.30 -0.83
N SER A 106 7.60 0.77 -0.05
CA SER A 106 7.65 0.84 1.41
C SER A 106 7.47 -0.51 2.09
N THR A 107 8.55 -1.03 2.63
CA THR A 107 8.56 -2.19 3.54
C THR A 107 8.31 -1.80 5.00
N ASN A 108 8.28 -0.48 5.31
CA ASN A 108 8.17 0.01 6.67
C ASN A 108 6.77 -0.27 7.25
N PRO A 109 6.64 -1.10 8.31
CA PRO A 109 5.35 -1.47 8.89
C PRO A 109 4.63 -0.31 9.59
N ARG A 110 5.31 0.81 9.89
CA ARG A 110 4.68 2.02 10.45
C ARG A 110 4.06 2.91 9.37
N SER A 111 4.44 2.75 8.10
CA SER A 111 3.90 3.55 7.00
C SER A 111 2.44 3.21 6.71
N THR A 112 1.65 4.23 6.42
CA THR A 112 0.22 4.16 6.10
C THR A 112 -0.12 4.96 4.86
N VAL A 113 -1.30 4.72 4.28
CA VAL A 113 -1.87 5.55 3.22
C VAL A 113 -1.84 7.03 3.62
N GLY A 114 -2.25 7.37 4.84
CA GLY A 114 -2.27 8.75 5.34
C GLY A 114 -0.89 9.40 5.43
N THR A 115 0.16 8.64 5.78
CA THR A 115 1.53 9.18 5.82
C THR A 115 2.16 9.27 4.44
N THR A 116 1.89 8.33 3.54
CA THR A 116 2.41 8.35 2.16
C THR A 116 1.79 9.46 1.32
N THR A 117 0.55 9.84 1.63
CA THR A 117 -0.18 10.93 0.96
C THR A 117 -0.02 12.29 1.63
N GLU A 118 0.71 12.34 2.76
CA GLU A 118 0.87 13.49 3.66
C GLU A 118 -0.45 14.02 4.25
N ILE A 119 -1.60 13.43 3.94
CA ILE A 119 -2.90 13.83 4.49
C ILE A 119 -2.87 13.74 6.02
N TYR A 120 -2.21 12.72 6.56
CA TYR A 120 -2.07 12.56 8.01
C TYR A 120 -1.28 13.72 8.64
N ASP A 121 -0.32 14.30 7.93
CA ASP A 121 0.45 15.46 8.42
C ASP A 121 -0.42 16.71 8.54
N TYR A 122 -1.27 16.96 7.54
CA TYR A 122 -2.27 18.02 7.60
C TYR A 122 -3.32 17.76 8.69
N LEU A 123 -3.77 16.51 8.88
CA LEU A 123 -4.71 16.16 9.95
C LEU A 123 -4.12 16.43 11.34
N LYS A 124 -2.84 16.09 11.58
CA LYS A 124 -2.17 16.39 12.86
C LYS A 124 -2.16 17.90 13.13
N LEU A 125 -1.83 18.70 12.11
CA LEU A 125 -1.84 20.16 12.23
C LEU A 125 -3.24 20.70 12.47
N PHE A 126 -4.24 20.18 11.75
CA PHE A 126 -5.63 20.58 11.90
C PHE A 126 -6.13 20.31 13.33
N PHE A 127 -5.98 19.08 13.84
CA PHE A 127 -6.39 18.73 15.20
C PHE A 127 -5.61 19.48 16.28
N ALA A 128 -4.32 19.79 16.06
CA ALA A 128 -3.55 20.60 17.00
C ALA A 128 -3.97 22.06 17.05
N ARG A 129 -4.62 22.58 16.00
CA ARG A 129 -5.00 24.01 15.91
C ARG A 129 -6.45 24.27 16.26
N VAL A 130 -7.38 23.39 15.88
CA VAL A 130 -8.82 23.59 16.11
C VAL A 130 -9.46 22.51 17.00
N GLY A 131 -8.69 21.52 17.44
CA GLY A 131 -9.18 20.45 18.31
C GLY A 131 -9.50 20.95 19.71
N ARG A 132 -10.65 20.54 20.24
CA ARG A 132 -11.08 20.79 21.62
C ARG A 132 -11.00 19.51 22.43
N THR A 133 -10.48 19.59 23.65
CA THR A 133 -10.34 18.43 24.53
C THR A 133 -11.61 18.26 25.36
N TYR A 134 -12.09 17.03 25.48
CA TYR A 134 -13.28 16.68 26.27
C TYR A 134 -12.93 15.63 27.32
N SER A 135 -13.50 15.76 28.52
CA SER A 135 -13.33 14.77 29.57
C SER A 135 -14.06 13.47 29.23
N PRO A 136 -13.41 12.30 29.36
CA PRO A 136 -14.09 11.01 29.18
C PRO A 136 -15.06 10.68 30.33
N ILE A 137 -15.00 11.39 31.46
CA ILE A 137 -15.90 11.17 32.61
C ILE A 137 -17.20 11.94 32.44
N SER A 138 -17.12 13.26 32.30
CA SER A 138 -18.30 14.14 32.21
C SER A 138 -18.76 14.44 30.78
N GLY A 139 -17.88 14.29 29.78
CA GLY A 139 -18.14 14.73 28.41
C GLY A 139 -18.01 16.24 28.20
N ASN A 140 -17.67 17.01 29.24
CA ASN A 140 -17.52 18.46 29.16
C ASN A 140 -16.19 18.88 28.51
N GLU A 141 -16.18 20.07 27.91
CA GLU A 141 -14.98 20.67 27.31
C GLU A 141 -13.99 21.07 28.40
N VAL A 142 -12.75 20.58 28.29
CA VAL A 142 -11.64 20.93 29.18
C VAL A 142 -11.09 22.28 28.74
N LYS A 143 -11.15 23.25 29.65
CA LYS A 143 -10.62 24.61 29.44
C LYS A 143 -9.64 24.94 30.55
N LYS A 144 -8.73 25.86 30.23
CA LYS A 144 -7.90 26.54 31.20
C LYS A 144 -8.09 28.03 31.02
N ASP A 145 -8.06 28.76 32.11
CA ASP A 145 -8.07 30.20 32.12
C ASP A 145 -6.66 30.73 31.81
N THR A 146 -6.59 31.77 31.00
CA THR A 146 -5.38 32.54 30.76
C THR A 146 -5.36 33.80 31.61
N VAL A 147 -4.20 34.42 31.76
CA VAL A 147 -4.08 35.75 32.41
C VAL A 147 -5.07 36.74 31.78
N THR A 148 -5.21 36.69 30.46
CA THR A 148 -6.15 37.52 29.69
C THR A 148 -7.61 37.28 30.09
N ASP A 149 -8.01 36.05 30.41
CA ASP A 149 -9.39 35.75 30.82
C ASP A 149 -9.73 36.38 32.17
N VAL A 150 -8.79 36.33 33.12
CA VAL A 150 -8.93 36.99 34.43
C VAL A 150 -8.99 38.51 34.27
N VAL A 151 -8.08 39.09 33.46
CA VAL A 151 -8.07 40.51 33.15
C VAL A 151 -9.38 40.95 32.48
N ASN A 152 -9.88 40.16 31.52
CA ASN A 152 -11.16 40.42 30.84
C ASN A 152 -12.35 40.32 31.80
N TYR A 153 -12.33 39.40 32.77
CA TYR A 153 -13.34 39.34 33.82
C TYR A 153 -13.36 40.60 34.69
N VAL A 154 -12.19 41.15 35.03
CA VAL A 154 -12.06 42.41 35.78
C VAL A 154 -12.46 43.61 34.92
N LYS A 155 -12.11 43.63 33.62
CA LYS A 155 -12.53 44.66 32.66
C LYS A 155 -14.06 44.78 32.55
N ALA A 156 -14.76 43.66 32.68
CA ALA A 156 -16.22 43.61 32.63
C ALA A 156 -16.92 44.16 33.89
N GLN A 157 -16.18 44.50 34.95
CA GLN A 157 -16.74 45.07 36.17
C GLN A 157 -16.90 46.60 36.07
N ASP A 158 -17.81 47.17 36.88
CA ASP A 158 -18.04 48.62 36.93
C ASP A 158 -16.83 49.38 37.51
N GLU A 159 -16.60 50.60 37.02
CA GLU A 159 -15.51 51.45 37.50
C GLU A 159 -15.60 51.71 39.01
N GLY A 160 -14.48 51.61 39.72
CA GLY A 160 -14.42 51.77 41.18
C GLY A 160 -14.77 50.52 42.00
N THR A 161 -15.16 49.41 41.35
CA THR A 161 -15.38 48.12 42.04
C THR A 161 -14.11 47.67 42.76
N ARG A 162 -14.27 47.23 44.02
CA ARG A 162 -13.17 46.77 44.87
C ARG A 162 -13.12 45.25 44.90
N LEU A 163 -12.02 44.69 44.42
CA LEU A 163 -11.81 43.25 44.28
C LEU A 163 -10.55 42.82 45.03
N LEU A 164 -10.51 41.57 45.44
CA LEU A 164 -9.35 40.88 45.98
C LEU A 164 -8.88 39.84 44.95
N LEU A 165 -7.60 39.89 44.60
CA LEU A 165 -6.93 38.80 43.90
C LEU A 165 -6.30 37.88 44.93
N LEU A 166 -6.83 36.66 44.98
CA LEU A 166 -6.48 35.66 45.98
C LEU A 166 -5.87 34.44 45.30
N THR A 167 -5.08 33.69 46.05
CA THR A 167 -4.68 32.33 45.68
C THR A 167 -4.61 31.41 46.89
N ARG A 168 -4.76 30.10 46.71
CA ARG A 168 -4.79 29.16 47.83
C ARG A 168 -3.40 29.02 48.46
N LEU A 169 -3.33 29.03 49.79
CA LEU A 169 -2.07 28.73 50.50
C LEU A 169 -1.69 27.25 50.30
N ILE A 170 -0.51 27.01 49.73
CA ILE A 170 0.03 25.66 49.53
C ILE A 170 1.28 25.47 50.40
N VAL A 171 1.19 24.60 51.41
CA VAL A 171 2.31 24.25 52.28
C VAL A 171 3.27 23.29 51.55
N LYS A 172 4.53 23.69 51.37
CA LYS A 172 5.55 22.89 50.66
C LYS A 172 6.25 21.93 51.64
N GLY A 173 6.11 20.62 51.42
CA GLY A 173 6.81 19.58 52.20
C GLY A 173 6.15 19.27 53.56
N LYS A 174 6.94 18.95 54.59
CA LYS A 174 6.49 18.70 55.97
C LYS A 174 6.56 19.95 56.87
N ARG A 175 6.43 21.15 56.29
CA ARG A 175 6.47 22.41 57.05
C ARG A 175 5.16 22.62 57.81
N GLU A 176 5.24 23.31 58.93
CA GLU A 176 4.03 23.85 59.58
C GLU A 176 3.52 25.06 58.77
N VAL A 177 2.23 25.40 58.93
CA VAL A 177 1.61 26.53 58.21
C VAL A 177 2.34 27.84 58.54
N GLN A 178 2.76 28.01 59.81
CA GLN A 178 3.51 29.18 60.28
C GLN A 178 4.83 29.37 59.51
N ASP A 179 5.62 28.30 59.34
CA ASP A 179 6.89 28.36 58.62
C ASP A 179 6.71 28.77 57.15
N GLN A 180 5.59 28.36 56.54
CA GLN A 180 5.27 28.73 55.16
C GLN A 180 4.86 30.21 55.06
N LEU A 181 4.19 30.75 56.09
CA LEU A 181 3.81 32.16 56.16
C LEU A 181 5.03 33.07 56.35
N ASP A 182 6.01 32.68 57.17
CA ASP A 182 7.26 33.42 57.33
C ASP A 182 8.05 33.52 56.02
N VAL A 183 8.06 32.43 55.23
CA VAL A 183 8.66 32.43 53.89
C VAL A 183 7.91 33.37 52.94
N LEU A 184 6.57 33.34 52.96
CA LEU A 184 5.76 34.25 52.14
C LEU A 184 5.98 35.72 52.53
N LEU A 185 6.17 36.00 53.83
CA LEU A 185 6.51 37.34 54.33
C LEU A 185 7.88 37.80 53.80
N GLN A 186 8.88 36.92 53.79
CA GLN A 186 10.19 37.21 53.18
C GLN A 186 10.11 37.43 51.65
N GLN A 187 9.14 36.80 50.98
CA GLN A 187 8.85 37.00 49.56
C GLN A 187 8.04 38.30 49.28
N GLY A 188 7.63 39.02 50.32
CA GLY A 188 6.93 40.31 50.21
C GLY A 188 5.41 40.24 50.32
N PHE A 189 4.82 39.06 50.54
CA PHE A 189 3.39 38.94 50.83
C PHE A 189 3.12 39.42 52.26
N THR A 190 2.17 40.33 52.43
CA THR A 190 1.91 40.95 53.75
C THR A 190 0.59 40.51 54.37
N ARG A 191 -0.29 39.87 53.60
CA ARG A 191 -1.68 39.59 53.99
C ARG A 191 -2.14 38.21 53.54
N ILE A 192 -3.00 37.61 54.35
CA ILE A 192 -3.74 36.39 54.06
C ILE A 192 -5.22 36.60 54.39
N LYS A 193 -6.09 35.84 53.74
CA LYS A 193 -7.50 35.70 54.09
C LYS A 193 -7.67 34.37 54.82
N ILE A 194 -8.20 34.40 56.04
CA ILE A 194 -8.58 33.22 56.80
C ILE A 194 -10.10 33.22 56.90
N ASN A 195 -10.75 32.25 56.26
CA ASN A 195 -12.20 32.20 56.11
C ASN A 195 -12.72 33.50 55.48
N GLU A 196 -13.34 34.40 56.25
CA GLU A 196 -13.87 35.68 55.76
C GLU A 196 -13.06 36.91 56.17
N THR A 197 -12.02 36.77 57.00
CA THR A 197 -11.24 37.91 57.51
C THR A 197 -9.88 38.01 56.84
N VAL A 198 -9.51 39.22 56.43
CA VAL A 198 -8.18 39.52 55.87
C VAL A 198 -7.26 39.99 57.00
N GLU A 199 -6.24 39.20 57.30
CA GLU A 199 -5.28 39.43 58.37
C GLU A 199 -3.88 39.74 57.80
N ARG A 200 -3.05 40.42 58.60
CA ARG A 200 -1.62 40.59 58.28
C ARG A 200 -0.84 39.36 58.74
N ILE A 201 0.17 38.97 57.97
CA ILE A 201 1.03 37.83 58.32
C ILE A 201 1.92 38.18 59.52
N GLU A 202 2.42 39.42 59.57
CA GLU A 202 3.28 39.91 60.66
C GLU A 202 2.52 39.98 61.99
N GLY A 203 2.98 39.23 62.99
CA GLY A 203 2.39 39.20 64.33
C GLY A 203 1.09 38.39 64.44
N LEU A 204 0.79 37.52 63.47
CA LEU A 204 -0.40 36.67 63.48
C LEU A 204 -0.34 35.60 64.58
N ASP A 205 -1.13 35.77 65.64
CA ASP A 205 -1.35 34.79 66.69
C ASP A 205 -2.67 34.04 66.45
N TYR A 206 -2.66 33.12 65.47
CA TYR A 206 -3.82 32.34 65.07
C TYR A 206 -3.50 30.84 65.03
N THR A 207 -4.31 30.03 65.71
CA THR A 207 -4.17 28.57 65.69
C THR A 207 -4.97 27.98 64.52
N PHE A 208 -4.28 27.59 63.46
CA PHE A 208 -4.90 27.02 62.26
C PHE A 208 -5.58 25.67 62.56
N LYS A 209 -6.87 25.59 62.25
CA LYS A 209 -7.64 24.33 62.23
C LYS A 209 -7.59 23.72 60.84
N LYS A 210 -7.70 22.38 60.74
CA LYS A 210 -7.79 21.68 59.45
C LYS A 210 -8.98 22.11 58.58
N SER A 211 -10.01 22.71 59.17
CA SER A 211 -11.19 23.23 58.48
C SER A 211 -11.04 24.65 57.94
N ASP A 212 -9.97 25.36 58.30
CA ASP A 212 -9.81 26.77 57.91
C ASP A 212 -9.44 26.89 56.44
N GLN A 213 -10.10 27.78 55.72
CA GLN A 213 -9.74 28.15 54.35
C GLN A 213 -8.75 29.31 54.41
N VAL A 214 -7.51 29.05 53.97
CA VAL A 214 -6.44 30.06 53.99
C VAL A 214 -6.01 30.38 52.56
N SER A 215 -6.15 31.64 52.18
CA SER A 215 -5.76 32.19 50.88
C SER A 215 -4.77 33.33 51.05
N ILE A 216 -3.80 33.45 50.15
CA ILE A 216 -2.85 34.54 50.08
C ILE A 216 -3.51 35.71 49.33
N VAL A 217 -3.40 36.92 49.86
CA VAL A 217 -3.86 38.13 49.16
C VAL A 217 -2.72 38.66 48.30
N ILE A 218 -2.85 38.53 46.98
CA ILE A 218 -1.83 38.91 46.01
C ILE A 218 -1.93 40.41 45.68
N ASP A 219 -3.13 40.90 45.34
CA ASP A 219 -3.37 42.33 45.13
C ASP A 219 -4.78 42.73 45.61
N ARG A 220 -4.94 44.02 45.94
CA ARG A 220 -6.22 44.66 46.19
C ARG A 220 -6.52 45.60 45.04
N ILE A 221 -7.49 45.21 44.24
CA ILE A 221 -7.78 45.82 42.96
C ILE A 221 -8.91 46.83 43.16
N ILE A 222 -8.70 48.06 42.72
CA ILE A 222 -9.77 49.04 42.51
C ILE A 222 -9.85 49.21 41.00
N LYS A 223 -10.95 48.77 40.40
CA LYS A 223 -11.08 48.76 38.94
C LYS A 223 -10.98 50.19 38.38
N ARG A 224 -10.08 50.37 37.42
CA ARG A 224 -9.85 51.59 36.64
C ARG A 224 -9.76 51.22 35.16
N ASP A 225 -10.19 52.11 34.28
CA ASP A 225 -10.14 51.91 32.83
C ASP A 225 -8.91 52.57 32.20
N ASP A 226 -7.72 52.15 32.62
CA ASP A 226 -6.44 52.58 32.05
C ASP A 226 -5.52 51.39 31.69
N GLU A 227 -4.72 51.52 30.62
CA GLU A 227 -3.88 50.41 30.12
C GLU A 227 -2.79 49.99 31.10
N ASP A 228 -2.18 50.95 31.80
CA ASP A 228 -1.12 50.70 32.79
C ASP A 228 -1.66 49.84 33.95
N PHE A 229 -2.90 50.09 34.39
CA PHE A 229 -3.58 49.28 35.38
C PHE A 229 -3.77 47.83 34.91
N PHE A 230 -4.20 47.60 33.66
CA PHE A 230 -4.39 46.23 33.16
C PHE A 230 -3.07 45.48 32.97
N ASN A 231 -1.99 46.16 32.58
CA ASN A 231 -0.65 45.56 32.53
C ASN A 231 -0.17 45.14 33.92
N ARG A 232 -0.31 46.02 34.92
CA ARG A 232 0.02 45.71 36.33
C ARG A 232 -0.84 44.57 36.88
N LEU A 233 -2.13 44.54 36.51
CA LEU A 233 -3.04 43.46 36.89
C LEU A 233 -2.62 42.12 36.27
N ALA A 234 -2.19 42.11 35.00
CA ALA A 234 -1.70 40.91 34.34
C ALA A 234 -0.50 40.31 35.09
N ASP A 235 0.47 41.12 35.51
CA ASP A 235 1.63 40.67 36.31
C ASP A 235 1.21 40.10 37.68
N ALA A 236 0.22 40.74 38.33
CA ALA A 236 -0.32 40.26 39.60
C ALA A 236 -1.06 38.93 39.44
N VAL A 237 -1.84 38.77 38.38
CA VAL A 237 -2.54 37.51 38.04
C VAL A 237 -1.53 36.40 37.73
N ASP A 238 -0.45 36.69 37.00
CA ASP A 238 0.61 35.71 36.73
C ASP A 238 1.27 35.25 38.04
N THR A 239 1.56 36.18 38.95
CA THR A 239 2.06 35.88 40.30
C THR A 239 1.07 35.02 41.08
N ALA A 240 -0.24 35.32 41.01
CA ALA A 240 -1.28 34.56 41.69
C ALA A 240 -1.38 33.12 41.16
N PHE A 241 -1.31 32.94 39.85
CA PHE A 241 -1.26 31.61 39.25
C PHE A 241 0.02 30.87 39.63
N PHE A 242 1.19 31.52 39.65
CA PHE A 242 2.45 30.88 40.03
C PHE A 242 2.42 30.36 41.48
N GLU A 243 2.07 31.22 42.44
CA GLU A 243 2.04 30.82 43.86
C GLU A 243 0.91 29.82 44.17
N GLY A 244 -0.22 29.95 43.47
CA GLY A 244 -1.36 29.04 43.57
C GLY A 244 -1.21 27.67 42.94
N LYS A 245 -0.04 27.37 42.35
CA LYS A 245 0.14 26.23 41.43
C LYS A 245 -1.00 26.14 40.42
N GLY A 246 -1.28 27.25 39.77
CA GLY A 246 -2.21 27.37 38.67
C GLY A 246 -3.65 27.73 39.04
N VAL A 247 -3.96 28.01 40.30
CA VAL A 247 -5.28 28.48 40.72
C VAL A 247 -5.20 29.92 41.23
N CYS A 248 -6.10 30.78 40.79
CA CYS A 248 -6.33 32.09 41.40
C CYS A 248 -7.82 32.37 41.54
N MET A 249 -8.18 33.34 42.37
CA MET A 249 -9.57 33.68 42.67
C MET A 249 -9.73 35.19 42.66
N ILE A 250 -10.84 35.66 42.10
CA ILE A 250 -11.29 37.04 42.22
C ILE A 250 -12.52 37.07 43.13
N GLU A 251 -12.44 37.86 44.18
CA GLU A 251 -13.52 38.04 45.15
C GLU A 251 -13.88 39.52 45.31
N HIS A 252 -15.17 39.84 45.35
CA HIS A 252 -15.61 41.20 45.67
C HIS A 252 -15.41 41.49 47.16
N MET A 253 -14.93 42.69 47.50
CA MET A 253 -14.70 43.07 48.91
C MET A 253 -15.97 43.10 49.77
N ASP A 254 -17.15 43.14 49.16
CA ASP A 254 -18.44 43.07 49.83
C ASP A 254 -18.97 41.62 50.00
N GLY A 255 -18.20 40.62 49.56
CA GLY A 255 -18.56 39.21 49.63
C GLY A 255 -19.68 38.79 48.65
N SER A 256 -20.11 39.68 47.76
CA SER A 256 -21.27 39.45 46.87
C SER A 256 -21.00 38.41 45.77
N ALA A 257 -19.75 38.27 45.34
CA ALA A 257 -19.36 37.35 44.28
C ALA A 257 -17.92 36.85 44.45
N HIS A 258 -17.73 35.56 44.15
CA HIS A 258 -16.45 34.86 44.16
C HIS A 258 -16.32 34.02 42.89
N ARG A 259 -15.22 34.18 42.14
CA ARG A 259 -14.92 33.38 40.96
C ARG A 259 -13.51 32.82 41.03
N GLU A 260 -13.39 31.51 40.92
CA GLU A 260 -12.13 30.79 40.81
C GLU A 260 -11.74 30.65 39.32
N PHE A 261 -10.44 30.75 39.05
CA PHE A 261 -9.81 30.56 37.75
C PHE A 261 -8.69 29.54 37.89
N SER A 262 -8.53 28.69 36.88
CA SER A 262 -7.45 27.69 36.84
C SER A 262 -6.75 27.70 35.49
N ASN A 263 -5.43 27.94 35.49
CA ASN A 263 -4.61 27.84 34.28
C ASN A 263 -4.10 26.42 34.01
N LYS A 264 -4.48 25.45 34.86
CA LYS A 264 -4.23 24.02 34.63
C LYS A 264 -5.21 23.47 33.62
N PHE A 265 -4.72 22.61 32.75
CA PHE A 265 -5.56 21.89 31.81
C PHE A 265 -6.14 20.63 32.46
N GLU A 266 -7.02 20.82 33.45
CA GLU A 266 -7.60 19.73 34.26
C GLU A 266 -9.13 19.80 34.34
N LEU A 267 -9.78 18.65 34.45
CA LEU A 267 -11.22 18.53 34.67
C LEU A 267 -11.54 17.17 35.30
N ASP A 268 -12.59 17.09 36.13
CA ASP A 268 -13.03 15.84 36.79
C ASP A 268 -11.91 15.12 37.59
N GLY A 269 -10.95 15.89 38.13
CA GLY A 269 -9.81 15.34 38.87
C GLY A 269 -8.72 14.69 38.01
N MET A 270 -8.74 14.91 36.69
CA MET A 270 -7.72 14.45 35.74
C MET A 270 -7.02 15.63 35.09
N GLU A 271 -5.70 15.53 34.96
CA GLU A 271 -4.89 16.44 34.15
C GLU A 271 -4.82 15.94 32.69
N PHE A 272 -4.98 16.84 31.73
CA PHE A 272 -5.03 16.53 30.31
C PHE A 272 -3.78 17.02 29.58
N LEU A 273 -3.46 16.37 28.46
CA LEU A 273 -2.37 16.80 27.57
C LEU A 273 -2.87 17.89 26.62
N GLU A 274 -2.10 18.96 26.49
CA GLU A 274 -2.41 20.03 25.55
C GLU A 274 -2.26 19.55 24.09
N PRO A 275 -3.24 19.84 23.21
CA PRO A 275 -3.16 19.48 21.80
C PRO A 275 -1.93 20.08 21.12
N ASN A 276 -1.06 19.22 20.60
CA ASN A 276 0.06 19.60 19.76
C ASN A 276 0.27 18.56 18.64
N PRO A 277 1.00 18.87 17.55
CA PRO A 277 1.15 17.94 16.44
C PRO A 277 1.81 16.60 16.82
N HIS A 278 2.65 16.58 17.86
CA HIS A 278 3.29 15.36 18.34
C HIS A 278 2.31 14.42 19.06
N LEU A 279 1.30 14.95 19.75
CA LEU A 279 0.24 14.16 20.39
C LEU A 279 -0.50 13.28 19.39
N PHE A 280 -0.65 13.78 18.16
CA PHE A 280 -1.33 13.10 17.07
C PHE A 280 -0.38 12.28 16.18
N SER A 281 0.90 12.16 16.51
CA SER A 281 1.88 11.41 15.73
C SER A 281 2.18 10.05 16.36
N PHE A 282 1.76 8.97 15.70
CA PHE A 282 2.12 7.61 16.12
C PHE A 282 3.59 7.25 15.86
N ASN A 283 4.34 8.09 15.13
CA ASN A 283 5.78 7.95 14.95
C ASN A 283 6.59 8.65 16.07
N ASN A 284 5.93 9.45 16.90
CA ASN A 284 6.54 10.11 18.04
C ASN A 284 6.10 9.41 19.34
N PRO A 285 7.02 9.04 20.26
CA PRO A 285 6.65 8.47 21.56
C PRO A 285 5.62 9.28 22.35
N TYR A 286 5.59 10.61 22.16
CA TYR A 286 4.63 11.52 22.78
C TYR A 286 3.18 11.33 22.31
N GLY A 287 2.93 10.79 21.12
CA GLY A 287 1.57 10.50 20.62
C GLY A 287 1.29 9.01 20.47
N ALA A 288 2.33 8.20 20.31
CA ALA A 288 2.23 6.77 20.12
C ALA A 288 1.56 6.05 21.30
N CYS A 289 0.79 5.01 20.99
CA CYS A 289 0.27 4.09 21.98
C CYS A 289 1.44 3.44 22.75
N PRO A 290 1.46 3.46 24.09
CA PRO A 290 2.57 2.93 24.87
C PRO A 290 2.72 1.40 24.76
N ASN A 291 1.64 0.68 24.46
CA ASN A 291 1.68 -0.79 24.36
C ASN A 291 2.22 -1.30 23.02
N CYS A 292 1.90 -0.62 21.92
CA CYS A 292 2.32 -1.04 20.58
C CYS A 292 3.31 -0.08 19.92
N GLU A 293 3.77 0.94 20.62
CA GLU A 293 4.74 1.94 20.13
C GLU A 293 4.39 2.51 18.73
N GLY A 294 3.09 2.71 18.48
CA GLY A 294 2.60 3.26 17.21
C GLY A 294 2.50 2.27 16.04
N TYR A 295 2.80 0.98 16.22
CA TYR A 295 2.64 -0.03 15.17
C TYR A 295 1.18 -0.42 14.90
N GLY A 296 0.31 -0.23 15.90
CA GLY A 296 -1.10 -0.64 15.87
C GLY A 296 -1.34 -2.12 16.16
N ASP A 297 -0.33 -2.97 15.93
CA ASP A 297 -0.36 -4.41 16.21
C ASP A 297 0.68 -4.79 17.26
N VAL A 298 0.43 -5.87 17.98
CA VAL A 298 1.34 -6.48 18.96
C VAL A 298 1.46 -7.97 18.71
N ILE A 299 2.52 -8.59 19.25
CA ILE A 299 2.58 -10.04 19.36
C ILE A 299 1.69 -10.42 20.56
N GLY A 300 0.56 -11.04 20.29
CA GLY A 300 -0.45 -11.35 21.30
C GLY A 300 -1.31 -12.52 20.87
N ILE A 301 -2.44 -12.71 21.55
CA ILE A 301 -3.41 -13.75 21.18
C ILE A 301 -4.07 -13.37 19.85
N ASP A 302 -3.95 -14.26 18.88
CA ASP A 302 -4.49 -14.08 17.54
C ASP A 302 -5.91 -14.67 17.48
N GLU A 303 -6.90 -13.80 17.29
CA GLU A 303 -8.30 -14.17 17.18
C GLU A 303 -8.55 -15.22 16.08
N GLU A 304 -7.84 -15.15 14.96
CA GLU A 304 -8.00 -16.11 13.87
C GLU A 304 -7.45 -17.50 14.21
N LEU A 305 -6.52 -17.60 15.15
CA LEU A 305 -6.03 -18.88 15.67
C LEU A 305 -6.95 -19.44 16.75
N VAL A 306 -7.59 -18.57 17.54
CA VAL A 306 -8.54 -18.95 18.59
C VAL A 306 -9.89 -19.38 18.03
N ILE A 307 -10.43 -18.64 17.05
CA ILE A 307 -11.68 -18.97 16.35
C ILE A 307 -11.36 -19.20 14.87
N PRO A 308 -10.84 -20.38 14.50
CA PRO A 308 -10.33 -20.59 13.17
C PRO A 308 -11.43 -20.74 12.12
N ASN A 309 -12.58 -21.31 12.50
CA ASN A 309 -13.74 -21.49 11.63
C ASN A 309 -14.95 -20.76 12.22
N THR A 310 -15.28 -19.61 11.64
CA THR A 310 -16.40 -18.78 12.11
C THR A 310 -17.78 -19.35 11.75
N ALA A 311 -17.87 -20.37 10.89
CA ALA A 311 -19.14 -21.03 10.55
C ALA A 311 -19.68 -21.91 11.68
N LEU A 312 -18.84 -22.26 12.65
CA LEU A 312 -19.24 -23.05 13.81
C LEU A 312 -19.89 -22.14 14.85
N SER A 313 -20.88 -22.66 15.55
CA SER A 313 -21.44 -22.04 16.75
C SER A 313 -20.60 -22.34 18.01
N ILE A 314 -20.88 -21.66 19.13
CA ILE A 314 -20.21 -21.97 20.41
C ILE A 314 -20.45 -23.43 20.80
N TYR A 315 -21.68 -23.90 20.59
CA TYR A 315 -22.07 -25.30 20.83
C TYR A 315 -21.22 -26.29 20.02
N GLU A 316 -20.90 -25.96 18.76
CA GLU A 316 -20.09 -26.78 17.85
C GLU A 316 -18.56 -26.59 18.01
N ASN A 317 -18.14 -25.99 19.12
CA ASN A 317 -16.74 -25.71 19.45
C ASN A 317 -16.05 -24.72 18.49
N ALA A 318 -16.69 -23.57 18.23
CA ALA A 318 -16.08 -22.45 17.52
C ALA A 318 -14.75 -21.99 18.17
N VAL A 319 -14.72 -21.92 19.52
CA VAL A 319 -13.52 -21.58 20.29
C VAL A 319 -12.58 -22.79 20.35
N PHE A 320 -11.53 -22.76 19.54
CA PHE A 320 -10.59 -23.85 19.36
C PHE A 320 -9.81 -24.25 20.63
N PRO A 321 -9.29 -23.33 21.47
CA PRO A 321 -8.57 -23.73 22.68
C PRO A 321 -9.45 -24.40 23.75
N TRP A 322 -10.77 -24.25 23.68
CA TRP A 322 -11.73 -24.88 24.60
C TRP A 322 -12.16 -26.29 24.16
N ARG A 323 -11.50 -26.87 23.15
CA ARG A 323 -11.78 -28.25 22.70
C ARG A 323 -11.11 -29.29 23.60
N GLY A 324 -11.72 -30.48 23.64
CA GLY A 324 -11.22 -31.64 24.37
C GLY A 324 -11.70 -31.73 25.82
N ASP A 325 -11.41 -32.85 26.47
CA ASP A 325 -12.07 -33.24 27.72
C ASP A 325 -11.80 -32.26 28.87
N ASN A 326 -10.55 -31.80 29.03
CA ASN A 326 -10.17 -30.94 30.15
C ASN A 326 -10.56 -29.46 29.96
N MET A 327 -10.53 -28.96 28.73
CA MET A 327 -10.74 -27.52 28.45
C MET A 327 -12.19 -27.19 28.05
N SER A 328 -13.00 -28.21 27.76
CA SER A 328 -14.44 -28.05 27.46
C SER A 328 -15.23 -27.42 28.60
N TRP A 329 -14.71 -27.45 29.83
CA TRP A 329 -15.32 -26.83 31.02
C TRP A 329 -15.69 -25.35 30.79
N TYR A 330 -14.80 -24.56 30.16
CA TYR A 330 -15.03 -23.13 29.89
C TYR A 330 -16.22 -22.92 28.95
N LYS A 331 -16.28 -23.73 27.89
CA LYS A 331 -17.40 -23.75 26.93
C LYS A 331 -18.69 -24.15 27.63
N ASP A 332 -18.66 -25.21 28.45
CA ASP A 332 -19.84 -25.73 29.13
C ASP A 332 -20.38 -24.74 30.17
N GLN A 333 -19.50 -23.97 30.83
CA GLN A 333 -19.87 -22.89 31.73
C GLN A 333 -20.65 -21.80 31.00
N LEU A 334 -20.19 -21.38 29.81
CA LEU A 334 -20.90 -20.43 28.96
C LEU A 334 -22.27 -20.99 28.53
N ILE A 335 -22.30 -22.21 28.00
CA ILE A 335 -23.55 -22.84 27.50
C ILE A 335 -24.59 -22.97 28.61
N LYS A 336 -24.21 -23.42 29.81
CA LYS A 336 -25.13 -23.59 30.95
C LYS A 336 -25.72 -22.27 31.44
N ASN A 337 -25.01 -21.16 31.29
CA ASN A 337 -25.43 -19.86 31.79
C ASN A 337 -25.98 -18.92 30.71
N ALA A 338 -25.95 -19.32 29.44
CA ALA A 338 -26.32 -18.47 28.30
C ALA A 338 -27.73 -17.86 28.39
N SER A 339 -28.69 -18.55 29.01
CA SER A 339 -30.06 -18.06 29.20
C SER A 339 -30.16 -16.85 30.15
N LYS A 340 -29.18 -16.64 31.03
CA LYS A 340 -29.18 -15.54 32.01
C LYS A 340 -28.88 -14.17 31.39
N PHE A 341 -28.30 -14.15 30.20
CA PHE A 341 -27.89 -12.94 29.48
C PHE A 341 -28.23 -13.00 27.99
N ASP A 342 -29.20 -13.84 27.62
CA ASP A 342 -29.76 -14.02 26.27
C ASP A 342 -28.70 -14.20 25.16
N PHE A 343 -27.86 -15.23 25.32
CA PHE A 343 -26.78 -15.51 24.37
C PHE A 343 -27.12 -16.67 23.41
N PRO A 344 -27.02 -16.47 22.08
CA PRO A 344 -27.40 -17.49 21.10
C PRO A 344 -26.27 -18.53 20.88
N ILE A 345 -26.32 -19.65 21.62
CA ILE A 345 -25.27 -20.68 21.62
C ILE A 345 -25.14 -21.50 20.32
N HIS A 346 -26.23 -21.61 19.54
CA HIS A 346 -26.30 -22.37 18.28
C HIS A 346 -26.09 -21.49 17.05
N ARG A 347 -26.00 -20.17 17.23
CA ARG A 347 -25.76 -19.25 16.12
C ARG A 347 -24.27 -19.33 15.73
N PRO A 348 -23.95 -19.46 14.42
CA PRO A 348 -22.58 -19.40 13.95
C PRO A 348 -21.85 -18.15 14.42
N TRP A 349 -20.55 -18.26 14.71
CA TRP A 349 -19.75 -17.14 15.22
C TRP A 349 -19.82 -15.89 14.33
N PHE A 350 -19.87 -16.06 13.01
CA PHE A 350 -19.92 -14.92 12.08
C PHE A 350 -21.23 -14.11 12.16
N GLU A 351 -22.33 -14.71 12.63
CA GLU A 351 -23.64 -14.05 12.80
C GLU A 351 -23.81 -13.42 14.20
N LEU A 352 -22.84 -13.60 15.10
CA LEU A 352 -22.83 -12.92 16.40
C LEU A 352 -22.54 -11.42 16.22
N SER A 353 -23.25 -10.58 16.99
CA SER A 353 -22.95 -9.15 17.08
C SER A 353 -21.59 -8.91 17.74
N ASP A 354 -20.97 -7.75 17.49
CA ASP A 354 -19.67 -7.42 18.09
C ASP A 354 -19.74 -7.39 19.62
N ALA A 355 -20.85 -6.93 20.20
CA ALA A 355 -21.08 -6.99 21.65
C ALA A 355 -21.14 -8.44 22.18
N GLN A 356 -21.73 -9.36 21.40
CA GLN A 356 -21.77 -10.78 21.75
C GLN A 356 -20.38 -11.42 21.63
N LYS A 357 -19.62 -11.10 20.58
CA LYS A 357 -18.24 -11.58 20.43
C LYS A 357 -17.36 -11.07 21.56
N ASP A 358 -17.42 -9.77 21.85
CA ASP A 358 -16.71 -9.12 22.96
C ASP A 358 -17.06 -9.78 24.29
N LEU A 359 -18.34 -10.12 24.52
CA LEU A 359 -18.77 -10.83 25.72
C LEU A 359 -18.06 -12.19 25.87
N VAL A 360 -17.92 -12.98 24.79
CA VAL A 360 -17.18 -14.26 24.85
C VAL A 360 -15.70 -14.04 25.16
N TRP A 361 -15.11 -12.97 24.63
CA TRP A 361 -13.73 -12.61 24.90
C TRP A 361 -13.50 -12.14 26.34
N SER A 362 -14.36 -11.24 26.84
CA SER A 362 -14.23 -10.62 28.16
C SER A 362 -14.75 -11.47 29.30
N GLY A 363 -15.69 -12.39 29.03
CA GLY A 363 -16.44 -13.07 30.09
C GLY A 363 -17.44 -12.14 30.78
N ASN A 364 -18.11 -12.67 31.80
CA ASN A 364 -18.97 -11.91 32.70
C ASN A 364 -19.03 -12.59 34.09
N LYS A 365 -19.89 -12.10 34.99
CA LYS A 365 -20.06 -12.69 36.33
C LYS A 365 -20.52 -14.17 36.36
N HIS A 366 -20.92 -14.73 35.21
CA HIS A 366 -21.46 -16.09 35.09
C HIS A 366 -20.54 -17.06 34.33
N PHE A 367 -19.54 -16.57 33.57
CA PHE A 367 -18.56 -17.41 32.90
C PHE A 367 -17.22 -16.70 32.67
N GLU A 368 -16.15 -17.48 32.64
CA GLU A 368 -14.79 -17.01 32.36
C GLU A 368 -14.58 -16.86 30.84
N GLY A 369 -14.09 -15.69 30.43
CA GLY A 369 -13.88 -15.36 29.03
C GLY A 369 -12.61 -15.97 28.45
N ILE A 370 -12.43 -15.80 27.14
CA ILE A 370 -11.19 -16.20 26.44
C ILE A 370 -9.97 -15.46 27.03
N ASN A 371 -10.14 -14.18 27.41
CA ASN A 371 -9.07 -13.40 28.04
C ASN A 371 -8.66 -13.98 29.40
N ASP A 372 -9.62 -14.38 30.23
CA ASP A 372 -9.36 -14.99 31.53
C ASP A 372 -8.60 -16.32 31.37
N PHE A 373 -9.04 -17.14 30.40
CA PHE A 373 -8.38 -18.39 30.04
C PHE A 373 -6.90 -18.20 29.67
N PHE A 374 -6.59 -17.24 28.80
CA PHE A 374 -5.20 -16.97 28.41
C PHE A 374 -4.38 -16.32 29.52
N ALA A 375 -5.00 -15.47 30.35
CA ALA A 375 -4.35 -14.89 31.54
C ALA A 375 -3.95 -15.98 32.54
N GLU A 376 -4.79 -16.99 32.75
CA GLU A 376 -4.46 -18.14 33.61
C GLU A 376 -3.31 -18.98 33.03
N LEU A 377 -3.32 -19.23 31.71
CA LEU A 377 -2.24 -19.93 31.03
C LEU A 377 -0.90 -19.18 31.17
N GLU A 378 -0.93 -17.85 31.05
CA GLU A 378 0.24 -16.98 31.15
C GLU A 378 0.76 -16.90 32.60
N ALA A 379 -0.12 -16.79 33.59
CA ALA A 379 0.26 -16.87 35.01
C ALA A 379 0.96 -18.20 35.34
N LYS A 380 0.55 -19.29 34.67
CA LYS A 380 1.14 -20.63 34.80
C LYS A 380 2.16 -20.95 33.70
N ALA A 381 2.73 -19.94 33.03
CA ALA A 381 3.68 -20.12 31.94
C ALA A 381 4.99 -20.81 32.35
N TYR A 382 5.27 -21.01 33.64
CA TYR A 382 6.39 -21.87 34.08
C TYR A 382 6.21 -23.33 33.65
N LYS A 383 4.98 -23.79 33.37
CA LYS A 383 4.69 -25.12 32.81
C LYS A 383 4.91 -25.16 31.30
N ILE A 384 5.70 -26.12 30.82
CA ILE A 384 6.07 -26.25 29.39
C ILE A 384 4.82 -26.38 28.51
N GLN A 385 3.83 -27.19 28.91
CA GLN A 385 2.59 -27.39 28.18
C GLN A 385 1.81 -26.08 27.97
N ASN A 386 1.83 -25.17 28.94
CA ASN A 386 1.18 -23.86 28.82
C ASN A 386 1.92 -22.96 27.84
N ARG A 387 3.27 -22.98 27.85
CA ARG A 387 4.07 -22.24 26.85
C ARG A 387 3.79 -22.75 25.44
N VAL A 388 3.72 -24.07 25.26
CA VAL A 388 3.41 -24.68 23.96
C VAL A 388 2.00 -24.30 23.51
N MET A 389 1.03 -24.30 24.42
CA MET A 389 -0.34 -23.90 24.11
C MET A 389 -0.43 -22.42 23.73
N LEU A 390 0.18 -21.52 24.51
CA LEU A 390 0.25 -20.08 24.21
C LEU A 390 0.90 -19.83 22.84
N SER A 391 2.00 -20.52 22.54
CA SER A 391 2.70 -20.39 21.26
C SER A 391 1.82 -20.73 20.05
N ARG A 392 0.90 -21.70 20.19
CA ARG A 392 -0.03 -22.09 19.10
C ARG A 392 -1.08 -21.03 18.76
N TYR A 393 -1.39 -20.13 19.69
CA TYR A 393 -2.41 -19.10 19.53
C TYR A 393 -1.84 -17.68 19.55
N ARG A 394 -0.52 -17.54 19.62
CA ARG A 394 0.15 -16.24 19.54
C ARG A 394 0.48 -15.89 18.09
N GLY A 395 0.15 -14.67 17.70
CA GLY A 395 0.39 -14.14 16.36
C GLY A 395 0.51 -12.62 16.39
N LYS A 396 0.60 -12.01 15.20
CA LYS A 396 0.47 -10.56 15.06
C LYS A 396 -1.02 -10.22 15.12
N THR A 397 -1.44 -9.61 16.20
CA THR A 397 -2.84 -9.24 16.45
C THR A 397 -2.95 -7.73 16.63
N LYS A 398 -4.15 -7.18 16.51
CA LYS A 398 -4.40 -5.76 16.81
C LYS A 398 -4.07 -5.49 18.29
N CYS A 399 -3.46 -4.35 18.57
CA CYS A 399 -3.17 -3.94 19.93
C CYS A 399 -4.45 -3.88 20.77
N SER A 400 -4.49 -4.54 21.91
CA SER A 400 -5.65 -4.57 22.82
C SER A 400 -6.00 -3.19 23.38
N VAL A 401 -5.01 -2.31 23.57
CA VAL A 401 -5.17 -0.97 24.15
C VAL A 401 -5.73 0.01 23.12
N CYS A 402 -5.03 0.22 21.99
CA CYS A 402 -5.47 1.19 20.99
C CYS A 402 -6.39 0.59 19.91
N LYS A 403 -6.64 -0.72 19.91
CA LYS A 403 -7.45 -1.44 18.91
C LYS A 403 -7.02 -1.17 17.46
N GLY A 404 -5.72 -0.97 17.23
CA GLY A 404 -5.16 -0.64 15.92
C GLY A 404 -5.15 0.86 15.56
N LYS A 405 -5.61 1.75 16.45
CA LYS A 405 -5.60 3.22 16.25
C LYS A 405 -4.21 3.85 16.35
N ARG A 406 -3.21 3.12 16.86
CA ARG A 406 -1.78 3.50 16.96
C ARG A 406 -1.45 4.66 17.92
N LEU A 407 -2.42 5.49 18.27
CA LEU A 407 -2.25 6.60 19.20
C LEU A 407 -2.59 6.18 20.64
N ARG A 408 -2.10 6.98 21.59
CA ARG A 408 -2.50 6.92 22.99
C ARG A 408 -3.95 7.37 23.19
N VAL A 409 -4.54 7.00 24.33
CA VAL A 409 -5.97 7.24 24.60
C VAL A 409 -6.28 8.74 24.72
N GLU A 410 -5.33 9.52 25.22
CA GLU A 410 -5.44 10.96 25.42
C GLU A 410 -5.66 11.71 24.10
N ALA A 411 -5.13 11.20 22.99
CA ALA A 411 -5.37 11.78 21.67
C ALA A 411 -6.83 11.63 21.20
N SER A 412 -7.60 10.69 21.78
CA SER A 412 -9.03 10.52 21.48
C SER A 412 -9.93 11.50 22.23
N TYR A 413 -9.40 12.16 23.25
CA TYR A 413 -10.12 13.20 24.01
C TYR A 413 -10.23 14.49 23.21
N VAL A 414 -9.30 14.71 22.27
CA VAL A 414 -9.33 15.86 21.36
C VAL A 414 -10.24 15.58 20.18
N LYS A 415 -11.28 16.41 20.01
CA LYS A 415 -12.30 16.25 18.98
C LYS A 415 -12.47 17.52 18.17
N VAL A 416 -12.78 17.34 16.89
CA VAL A 416 -13.26 18.40 15.99
C VAL A 416 -14.63 17.97 15.46
N ALA A 417 -15.63 18.85 15.55
CA ALA A 417 -17.02 18.53 15.19
C ALA A 417 -17.51 17.21 15.84
N GLY A 418 -17.12 16.96 17.10
CA GLY A 418 -17.50 15.76 17.86
C GLY A 418 -16.72 14.48 17.56
N VAL A 419 -15.77 14.49 16.63
CA VAL A 419 -15.03 13.29 16.19
C VAL A 419 -13.53 13.40 16.46
N SER A 420 -12.87 12.31 16.88
CA SER A 420 -11.43 12.28 17.10
C SER A 420 -10.65 11.92 15.83
N ILE A 421 -9.37 12.30 15.75
CA ILE A 421 -8.51 11.94 14.61
C ILE A 421 -8.44 10.43 14.40
N SER A 422 -8.43 9.66 15.48
CA SER A 422 -8.32 8.19 15.43
C SER A 422 -9.55 7.54 14.83
N ASP A 423 -10.71 8.17 14.92
CA ASP A 423 -11.95 7.66 14.33
C ASP A 423 -11.99 7.98 12.84
N LEU A 424 -11.60 9.21 12.45
CA LEU A 424 -11.55 9.65 11.06
C LEU A 424 -10.60 8.81 10.19
N VAL A 425 -9.40 8.51 10.68
CA VAL A 425 -8.39 7.78 9.87
C VAL A 425 -8.74 6.31 9.61
N ASN A 426 -9.73 5.77 10.33
CA ASN A 426 -10.25 4.42 10.13
C ASN A 426 -11.51 4.38 9.25
N GLN A 427 -12.07 5.54 8.89
CA GLN A 427 -13.15 5.62 7.92
C GLN A 427 -12.60 5.48 6.48
N PRO A 428 -13.40 4.96 5.53
CA PRO A 428 -13.10 5.05 4.11
C PRO A 428 -12.88 6.50 3.68
N ILE A 429 -12.01 6.71 2.69
CA ILE A 429 -11.74 8.02 2.10
C ILE A 429 -13.02 8.70 1.61
N LYS A 430 -14.00 7.94 1.10
CA LYS A 430 -15.31 8.47 0.72
C LYS A 430 -16.00 9.18 1.88
N ASP A 431 -16.13 8.50 3.01
CA ASP A 431 -16.84 9.02 4.18
C ASP A 431 -16.04 10.17 4.82
N LEU A 432 -14.72 10.07 4.81
CA LEU A 432 -13.82 11.10 5.30
C LEU A 432 -13.90 12.38 4.46
N LYS A 433 -14.02 12.26 3.14
CA LYS A 433 -14.25 13.37 2.22
C LYS A 433 -15.58 14.06 2.53
N ASP A 434 -16.66 13.28 2.63
CA ASP A 434 -17.98 13.81 2.97
C ASP A 434 -17.98 14.54 4.32
N PHE A 435 -17.23 14.04 5.31
CA PHE A 435 -17.05 14.69 6.61
C PHE A 435 -16.40 16.08 6.46
N PHE A 436 -15.29 16.21 5.74
CA PHE A 436 -14.60 17.49 5.57
C PHE A 436 -15.32 18.47 4.64
N GLU A 437 -16.18 18.01 3.74
CA GLU A 437 -17.04 18.89 2.94
C GLU A 437 -18.19 19.51 3.74
N LYS A 438 -18.71 18.78 4.74
CA LYS A 438 -19.87 19.18 5.56
C LYS A 438 -19.49 19.66 6.96
N ILE A 439 -18.20 19.82 7.25
CA ILE A 439 -17.73 20.17 8.58
C ILE A 439 -18.19 21.59 8.95
N GLU A 440 -18.86 21.71 10.09
CA GLU A 440 -19.25 22.99 10.65
C GLU A 440 -18.23 23.44 11.69
N LEU A 441 -17.64 24.61 11.46
CA LEU A 441 -16.65 25.24 12.34
C LEU A 441 -17.11 26.65 12.69
N SER A 442 -16.70 27.13 13.86
CA SER A 442 -16.87 28.56 14.20
C SER A 442 -16.01 29.44 13.28
N GLN A 443 -16.35 30.73 13.19
CA GLN A 443 -15.63 31.66 12.32
C GLN A 443 -14.13 31.72 12.62
N THR A 444 -13.75 31.71 13.90
CA THR A 444 -12.35 31.71 14.34
C THR A 444 -11.62 30.43 13.96
N GLU A 445 -12.25 29.26 14.13
CA GLU A 445 -11.68 27.97 13.72
C GLU A 445 -11.50 27.92 12.20
N LEU A 446 -12.47 28.43 11.45
CA LEU A 446 -12.41 28.49 9.98
C LEU A 446 -11.26 29.39 9.51
N ASP A 447 -11.08 30.56 10.12
CA ASP A 447 -9.99 31.48 9.77
C ASP A 447 -8.60 30.85 9.99
N ILE A 448 -8.45 30.07 11.07
CA ILE A 448 -7.20 29.33 11.37
C ILE A 448 -7.01 28.16 10.39
N ALA A 449 -8.07 27.41 10.11
CA ALA A 449 -7.99 26.14 9.40
C ALA A 449 -8.18 26.23 7.88
N LYS A 450 -8.60 27.37 7.31
CA LYS A 450 -8.98 27.52 5.90
C LYS A 450 -7.98 26.89 4.92
N ARG A 451 -6.68 27.15 5.10
CA ARG A 451 -5.63 26.59 4.24
C ARG A 451 -5.44 25.09 4.46
N LEU A 452 -5.51 24.62 5.71
CA LEU A 452 -5.39 23.19 6.03
C LEU A 452 -6.58 22.40 5.45
N LEU A 453 -7.80 22.92 5.57
CA LEU A 453 -8.99 22.30 5.00
C LEU A 453 -8.91 22.19 3.48
N ALA A 454 -8.46 23.25 2.79
CA ALA A 454 -8.27 23.22 1.35
C ALA A 454 -7.28 22.11 0.92
N GLU A 455 -6.15 21.97 1.62
CA GLU A 455 -5.15 20.92 1.35
C GLU A 455 -5.69 19.51 1.64
N ILE A 456 -6.39 19.32 2.76
CA ILE A 456 -7.00 18.03 3.14
C ILE A 456 -8.03 17.63 2.08
N GLN A 457 -8.97 18.53 1.75
CA GLN A 457 -10.02 18.27 0.76
C GLN A 457 -9.43 17.99 -0.62
N SER A 458 -8.44 18.77 -1.06
CA SER A 458 -7.78 18.56 -2.36
C SER A 458 -7.13 17.19 -2.45
N ARG A 459 -6.40 16.75 -1.42
CA ARG A 459 -5.71 15.45 -1.42
C ARG A 459 -6.69 14.27 -1.30
N LEU A 460 -7.76 14.42 -0.52
CA LEU A 460 -8.84 13.43 -0.48
C LEU A 460 -9.54 13.32 -1.85
N ASN A 461 -9.75 14.44 -2.53
CA ASN A 461 -10.28 14.46 -3.90
C ASN A 461 -9.36 13.75 -4.88
N PHE A 462 -8.05 13.98 -4.83
CA PHE A 462 -7.12 13.26 -5.70
C PHE A 462 -7.15 11.74 -5.49
N LEU A 463 -7.20 11.29 -4.23
CA LEU A 463 -7.37 9.86 -3.92
C LEU A 463 -8.71 9.30 -4.42
N SER A 464 -9.77 10.10 -4.36
CA SER A 464 -11.09 9.76 -4.88
C SER A 464 -11.08 9.64 -6.40
N ASP A 465 -10.44 10.59 -7.09
CA ASP A 465 -10.32 10.64 -8.54
C ASP A 465 -9.55 9.43 -9.09
N VAL A 466 -8.52 8.97 -8.39
CA VAL A 466 -7.80 7.73 -8.75
C VAL A 466 -8.50 6.45 -8.25
N GLY A 467 -9.74 6.53 -7.80
CA GLY A 467 -10.57 5.36 -7.48
C GLY A 467 -10.23 4.67 -6.15
N LEU A 468 -9.54 5.32 -5.22
CA LEU A 468 -9.12 4.73 -3.94
C LEU A 468 -10.08 5.01 -2.77
N ASN A 469 -11.34 5.36 -3.09
CA ASN A 469 -12.40 5.71 -2.12
C ASN A 469 -12.61 4.70 -0.99
N TYR A 470 -12.33 3.42 -1.26
CA TYR A 470 -12.55 2.32 -0.34
C TYR A 470 -11.43 2.12 0.68
N LEU A 471 -10.27 2.77 0.51
CA LEU A 471 -9.16 2.67 1.44
C LEU A 471 -9.39 3.56 2.67
N THR A 472 -8.75 3.20 3.78
CA THR A 472 -8.69 4.04 4.98
C THR A 472 -7.29 4.65 5.09
N LEU A 473 -7.17 5.83 5.71
CA LEU A 473 -5.86 6.46 5.90
C LEU A 473 -4.93 5.63 6.80
N ASN A 474 -5.49 4.86 7.74
CA ASN A 474 -4.73 3.99 8.65
C ASN A 474 -4.30 2.66 8.01
N ARG A 475 -4.69 2.36 6.76
CA ARG A 475 -4.26 1.15 6.06
C ARG A 475 -2.74 1.17 5.85
N LYS A 476 -2.09 0.03 6.12
CA LYS A 476 -0.63 -0.11 6.02
C LYS A 476 -0.17 -0.09 4.58
N SER A 477 0.89 0.67 4.28
CA SER A 477 1.40 0.81 2.91
C SER A 477 1.91 -0.52 2.33
N ASN A 478 2.44 -1.42 3.17
CA ASN A 478 2.90 -2.75 2.75
C ASN A 478 1.77 -3.76 2.46
N SER A 479 0.51 -3.39 2.72
CA SER A 479 -0.68 -4.21 2.43
C SER A 479 -1.39 -3.81 1.13
N LEU A 480 -0.83 -2.81 0.43
CA LEU A 480 -1.37 -2.31 -0.82
C LEU A 480 -0.93 -3.20 -1.99
N SER A 481 -1.76 -3.31 -3.01
CA SER A 481 -1.34 -3.88 -4.30
C SER A 481 -0.39 -2.94 -5.04
N GLY A 482 0.31 -3.43 -6.07
CA GLY A 482 1.16 -2.60 -6.94
C GLY A 482 0.37 -1.42 -7.54
N GLY A 483 -0.80 -1.69 -8.13
CA GLY A 483 -1.68 -0.65 -8.67
C GLY A 483 -2.24 0.31 -7.60
N GLU A 484 -2.58 -0.16 -6.40
CA GLU A 484 -2.98 0.74 -5.30
C GLU A 484 -1.83 1.68 -4.91
N SER A 485 -0.61 1.16 -4.77
CA SER A 485 0.59 1.95 -4.46
C SER A 485 0.90 2.97 -5.56
N GLN A 486 0.78 2.57 -6.82
CA GLN A 486 1.01 3.42 -7.98
C GLN A 486 0.03 4.59 -8.00
N ARG A 487 -1.27 4.32 -7.79
CA ARG A 487 -2.31 5.35 -7.76
C ARG A 487 -2.19 6.29 -6.57
N ILE A 488 -1.72 5.81 -5.42
CA ILE A 488 -1.35 6.68 -4.30
C ILE A 488 -0.21 7.63 -4.69
N ASN A 489 0.85 7.12 -5.30
CA ASN A 489 1.97 7.96 -5.75
C ASN A 489 1.53 9.00 -6.80
N LEU A 490 0.59 8.62 -7.68
CA LEU A 490 -0.03 9.54 -8.64
C LEU A 490 -0.83 10.65 -7.95
N ALA A 491 -1.66 10.30 -6.97
CA ALA A 491 -2.42 11.27 -6.18
C ALA A 491 -1.51 12.19 -5.35
N THR A 492 -0.43 11.66 -4.76
CA THR A 492 0.59 12.46 -4.07
C THR A 492 1.29 13.43 -5.03
N SER A 493 1.58 12.98 -6.25
CA SER A 493 2.20 13.81 -7.30
C SER A 493 1.30 14.95 -7.78
N LEU A 494 -0.02 14.74 -7.84
CA LEU A 494 -0.99 15.81 -8.07
C LEU A 494 -0.98 16.85 -6.93
N GLY A 495 -0.79 16.39 -5.69
CA GLY A 495 -0.74 17.23 -4.50
C GLY A 495 0.51 18.11 -4.37
N SER A 496 1.61 17.79 -5.06
CA SER A 496 2.86 18.55 -4.95
C SER A 496 2.91 19.82 -5.80
N SER A 497 1.90 20.05 -6.65
CA SER A 497 1.76 21.27 -7.50
C SER A 497 3.02 21.62 -8.31
N LEU A 498 3.77 20.61 -8.77
CA LEU A 498 4.95 20.82 -9.61
C LEU A 498 4.56 21.23 -11.03
N VAL A 499 5.35 22.14 -11.61
CA VAL A 499 5.17 22.66 -12.98
C VAL A 499 6.50 22.55 -13.73
N GLY A 500 6.44 22.21 -15.02
CA GLY A 500 7.62 22.07 -15.87
C GLY A 500 8.42 20.78 -15.62
N SER A 501 7.82 19.81 -14.94
CA SER A 501 8.40 18.47 -14.73
C SER A 501 7.97 17.49 -15.82
N MET A 502 8.73 16.40 -15.94
CA MET A 502 8.41 15.27 -16.80
C MET A 502 7.97 14.09 -15.93
N TYR A 503 6.71 13.67 -16.05
CA TYR A 503 6.17 12.50 -15.37
C TYR A 503 6.24 11.30 -16.31
N ILE A 504 6.85 10.21 -15.85
CA ILE A 504 7.00 8.97 -16.63
C ILE A 504 6.28 7.86 -15.87
N LEU A 505 5.24 7.30 -16.47
CA LEU A 505 4.35 6.32 -15.84
C LEU A 505 4.45 4.98 -16.56
N ASP A 506 4.54 3.90 -15.77
CA ASP A 506 4.62 2.53 -16.26
C ASP A 506 3.25 1.85 -16.14
N GLU A 507 2.50 1.75 -17.25
CA GLU A 507 1.21 1.07 -17.34
C GLU A 507 0.25 1.35 -16.17
N PRO A 508 -0.14 2.63 -15.96
CA PRO A 508 -0.97 3.03 -14.82
C PRO A 508 -2.39 2.44 -14.84
N SER A 509 -2.84 1.85 -15.96
CA SER A 509 -4.11 1.13 -16.08
C SER A 509 -4.12 -0.26 -15.44
N ILE A 510 -2.96 -0.80 -15.06
CA ILE A 510 -2.87 -2.18 -14.54
C ILE A 510 -3.78 -2.39 -13.33
N GLY A 511 -4.54 -3.49 -13.37
CA GLY A 511 -5.47 -3.87 -12.31
C GLY A 511 -6.62 -2.87 -12.11
N LEU A 512 -6.84 -1.96 -13.06
CA LEU A 512 -8.01 -1.10 -13.12
C LEU A 512 -9.10 -1.75 -13.96
N HIS A 513 -10.33 -1.61 -13.48
CA HIS A 513 -11.49 -1.92 -14.27
C HIS A 513 -11.72 -0.82 -15.31
N PRO A 514 -12.21 -1.11 -16.54
CA PRO A 514 -12.44 -0.12 -17.59
C PRO A 514 -13.17 1.16 -17.12
N ARG A 515 -14.25 1.03 -16.33
CA ARG A 515 -14.91 2.15 -15.61
C ARG A 515 -13.96 3.16 -14.96
N ASP A 516 -12.90 2.69 -14.31
CA ASP A 516 -11.95 3.50 -13.55
C ASP A 516 -10.82 4.06 -14.44
N THR A 517 -10.58 3.49 -15.64
CA THR A 517 -9.64 3.99 -16.65
C THR A 517 -9.98 5.40 -17.10
N ALA A 518 -11.26 5.68 -17.36
CA ALA A 518 -11.73 7.02 -17.72
C ALA A 518 -11.38 8.09 -16.66
N ARG A 519 -11.38 7.72 -15.37
CA ARG A 519 -10.99 8.63 -14.28
C ARG A 519 -9.49 8.88 -14.25
N LEU A 520 -8.70 7.82 -14.47
CA LEU A 520 -7.25 7.93 -14.61
C LEU A 520 -6.86 8.87 -15.77
N ILE A 521 -7.53 8.75 -16.93
CA ILE A 521 -7.30 9.66 -18.07
C ILE A 521 -7.51 11.13 -17.69
N LYS A 522 -8.57 11.43 -16.91
CA LYS A 522 -8.80 12.79 -16.40
C LYS A 522 -7.64 13.26 -15.52
N VAL A 523 -7.13 12.40 -14.64
CA VAL A 523 -5.97 12.70 -13.79
C VAL A 523 -4.70 12.97 -14.62
N LEU A 524 -4.43 12.16 -15.64
CA LEU A 524 -3.29 12.35 -16.53
C LEU A 524 -3.37 13.67 -17.30
N LYS A 525 -4.57 14.02 -17.78
CA LYS A 525 -4.83 15.33 -18.42
C LYS A 525 -4.63 16.49 -17.45
N ASN A 526 -5.13 16.37 -16.22
CA ASN A 526 -4.91 17.40 -15.19
C ASN A 526 -3.41 17.61 -14.91
N LEU A 527 -2.63 16.53 -14.78
CA LEU A 527 -1.17 16.63 -14.60
C LEU A 527 -0.50 17.37 -15.76
N ARG A 528 -0.90 17.05 -17.00
CA ARG A 528 -0.43 17.75 -18.21
C ARG A 528 -0.82 19.23 -18.18
N ASP A 529 -2.08 19.53 -17.89
CA ASP A 529 -2.66 20.88 -17.98
C ASP A 529 -2.10 21.83 -16.91
N LEU A 530 -1.51 21.31 -15.83
CA LEU A 530 -0.69 22.08 -14.88
C LEU A 530 0.62 22.62 -15.49
N GLY A 531 0.97 22.22 -16.73
CA GLY A 531 2.20 22.62 -17.40
C GLY A 531 3.32 21.58 -17.28
N ASN A 532 2.96 20.30 -17.19
CA ASN A 532 3.93 19.19 -17.16
C ASN A 532 3.86 18.37 -18.44
N THR A 533 4.95 17.68 -18.77
CA THR A 533 4.95 16.66 -19.83
C THR A 533 4.67 15.31 -19.19
N VAL A 534 3.63 14.61 -19.66
CA VAL A 534 3.24 13.30 -19.13
C VAL A 534 3.53 12.25 -20.18
N ILE A 535 4.44 11.32 -19.88
CA ILE A 535 4.85 10.22 -20.75
C ILE A 535 4.34 8.93 -20.11
N VAL A 536 3.52 8.19 -20.84
CA VAL A 536 2.89 6.97 -20.33
C VAL A 536 3.31 5.80 -21.21
N VAL A 537 3.87 4.74 -20.63
CA VAL A 537 4.03 3.46 -21.32
C VAL A 537 2.71 2.70 -21.16
N GLU A 538 1.99 2.44 -22.24
CA GLU A 538 0.65 1.84 -22.17
C GLU A 538 0.28 0.97 -23.38
N HIS A 539 -0.69 0.09 -23.12
CA HIS A 539 -1.36 -0.76 -24.09
C HIS A 539 -2.88 -0.60 -24.08
N ASP A 540 -3.43 0.15 -23.11
CA ASP A 540 -4.85 0.43 -23.03
C ASP A 540 -5.36 1.34 -24.16
N GLU A 541 -6.46 0.91 -24.78
CA GLU A 541 -7.09 1.57 -25.92
C GLU A 541 -7.59 2.98 -25.58
N GLU A 542 -8.27 3.15 -24.44
CA GLU A 542 -8.84 4.45 -24.04
C GLU A 542 -7.74 5.48 -23.75
N ILE A 543 -6.64 5.06 -23.11
CA ILE A 543 -5.50 5.93 -22.84
C ILE A 543 -4.81 6.35 -24.14
N MET A 544 -4.59 5.42 -25.08
CA MET A 544 -4.04 5.75 -26.40
C MET A 544 -4.93 6.74 -27.15
N GLN A 545 -6.25 6.55 -27.11
CA GLN A 545 -7.21 7.47 -27.74
C GLN A 545 -7.18 8.87 -27.09
N ALA A 546 -6.92 8.95 -25.79
CA ALA A 546 -6.87 10.21 -25.05
C ALA A 546 -5.54 10.98 -25.17
N ALA A 547 -4.51 10.36 -25.75
CA ALA A 547 -3.17 10.92 -25.89
C ALA A 547 -3.10 12.05 -26.92
N ASP A 548 -2.25 13.04 -26.67
CA ASP A 548 -1.95 14.09 -27.65
C ASP A 548 -1.02 13.57 -28.75
N MET A 549 -0.16 12.61 -28.41
CA MET A 549 0.77 11.94 -29.33
C MET A 549 1.01 10.51 -28.89
N ILE A 550 1.14 9.61 -29.85
CA ILE A 550 1.50 8.21 -29.66
C ILE A 550 2.84 7.96 -30.35
N ILE A 551 3.73 7.22 -29.69
CA ILE A 551 4.98 6.71 -30.24
C ILE A 551 4.92 5.18 -30.18
N ASP A 552 4.86 4.54 -31.33
CA ASP A 552 4.83 3.09 -31.45
C ASP A 552 6.24 2.55 -31.69
N ILE A 553 6.71 1.69 -30.80
CA ILE A 553 8.04 1.08 -30.84
C ILE A 553 7.93 -0.37 -31.30
N GLY A 554 8.67 -0.74 -32.34
CA GLY A 554 8.60 -2.05 -32.98
C GLY A 554 9.66 -2.19 -34.07
N PRO A 555 9.44 -3.01 -35.12
CA PRO A 555 8.21 -3.75 -35.44
C PRO A 555 7.97 -5.01 -34.58
N GLU A 556 9.00 -5.57 -33.98
CA GLU A 556 8.93 -6.79 -33.15
C GLU A 556 9.53 -6.57 -31.75
N ALA A 557 9.75 -7.65 -30.99
CA ALA A 557 10.40 -7.63 -29.69
C ALA A 557 11.89 -7.98 -29.79
N GLY A 558 12.67 -7.64 -28.76
CA GLY A 558 14.07 -8.06 -28.67
C GLY A 558 14.95 -7.48 -29.77
N THR A 559 15.77 -8.32 -30.41
CA THR A 559 16.72 -7.94 -31.48
C THR A 559 16.04 -7.37 -32.72
N HIS A 560 14.78 -7.72 -32.94
CA HIS A 560 13.97 -7.25 -34.07
C HIS A 560 13.12 -6.01 -33.74
N GLY A 561 13.15 -5.53 -32.49
CA GLY A 561 12.51 -4.29 -32.05
C GLY A 561 13.45 -3.08 -32.07
N GLY A 562 13.17 -2.10 -31.21
CA GLY A 562 14.07 -0.99 -30.92
C GLY A 562 14.05 0.16 -31.93
N GLU A 563 13.05 0.20 -32.81
CA GLU A 563 12.85 1.27 -33.80
C GLU A 563 11.49 1.97 -33.55
N VAL A 564 11.39 3.25 -33.90
CA VAL A 564 10.08 3.91 -33.98
C VAL A 564 9.45 3.48 -35.30
N VAL A 565 8.28 2.84 -35.24
CA VAL A 565 7.55 2.37 -36.44
C VAL A 565 6.47 3.34 -36.87
N ALA A 566 5.91 4.08 -35.92
CA ALA A 566 4.95 5.13 -36.17
C ALA A 566 4.98 6.14 -35.02
N ALA A 567 4.79 7.42 -35.33
CA ALA A 567 4.66 8.47 -34.32
C ALA A 567 3.75 9.58 -34.83
N GLY A 568 2.84 10.07 -33.99
CA GLY A 568 1.92 11.13 -34.36
C GLY A 568 0.63 11.10 -33.54
N THR A 569 -0.39 11.77 -34.06
CA THR A 569 -1.76 11.72 -33.51
C THR A 569 -2.40 10.35 -33.75
N LEU A 570 -3.49 10.03 -33.02
CA LEU A 570 -4.24 8.78 -33.24
C LEU A 570 -4.63 8.59 -34.72
N GLU A 571 -5.11 9.64 -35.39
CA GLU A 571 -5.49 9.57 -36.81
C GLU A 571 -4.32 9.23 -37.74
N GLU A 572 -3.10 9.67 -37.40
CA GLU A 572 -1.88 9.36 -38.13
C GLU A 572 -1.43 7.93 -37.84
N ILE A 573 -1.52 7.46 -36.58
CA ILE A 573 -1.20 6.08 -36.20
C ILE A 573 -2.12 5.08 -36.90
N LEU A 574 -3.44 5.31 -36.93
CA LEU A 574 -4.41 4.41 -37.54
C LEU A 574 -4.17 4.17 -39.04
N LYS A 575 -3.50 5.11 -39.72
CA LYS A 575 -3.09 5.01 -41.14
C LYS A 575 -1.75 4.29 -41.34
N SER A 576 -1.00 4.06 -40.28
CA SER A 576 0.29 3.38 -40.34
C SER A 576 0.12 1.87 -40.54
N SER A 577 1.18 1.20 -40.98
CA SER A 577 1.20 -0.26 -41.17
C SER A 577 1.59 -1.03 -39.90
N SER A 578 1.72 -0.33 -38.77
CA SER A 578 2.20 -0.91 -37.51
C SER A 578 1.23 -1.95 -36.95
N LEU A 579 1.74 -2.85 -36.12
CA LEU A 579 0.89 -3.89 -35.52
C LEU A 579 -0.17 -3.28 -34.61
N THR A 580 0.21 -2.28 -33.81
CA THR A 580 -0.70 -1.53 -32.93
C THR A 580 -1.83 -0.89 -33.75
N ALA A 581 -1.50 -0.23 -34.86
CA ALA A 581 -2.50 0.37 -35.74
C ALA A 581 -3.50 -0.64 -36.28
N ARG A 582 -3.05 -1.86 -36.62
CA ARG A 582 -3.92 -2.93 -37.11
C ARG A 582 -4.94 -3.41 -36.09
N TYR A 583 -4.58 -3.45 -34.80
CA TYR A 583 -5.52 -3.76 -33.74
C TYR A 583 -6.48 -2.59 -33.48
N LEU A 584 -5.97 -1.36 -33.42
CA LEU A 584 -6.79 -0.17 -33.15
C LEU A 584 -7.79 0.16 -34.28
N ASN A 585 -7.46 -0.16 -35.54
CA ASN A 585 -8.36 0.04 -36.68
C ASN A 585 -9.25 -1.19 -36.98
N GLY A 586 -9.13 -2.27 -36.20
CA GLY A 586 -9.93 -3.49 -36.36
C GLY A 586 -9.53 -4.41 -37.53
N SER A 587 -8.42 -4.13 -38.23
CA SER A 587 -7.92 -5.05 -39.28
C SER A 587 -7.34 -6.35 -38.72
N LEU A 588 -6.90 -6.33 -37.45
CA LEU A 588 -6.59 -7.51 -36.64
C LEU A 588 -7.40 -7.45 -35.35
N GLU A 589 -7.89 -8.60 -34.90
CA GLU A 589 -8.66 -8.72 -33.65
C GLU A 589 -8.35 -10.05 -32.96
N ILE A 590 -8.64 -10.11 -31.66
CA ILE A 590 -8.66 -11.38 -30.91
C ILE A 590 -10.02 -12.06 -31.20
N PRO A 591 -10.03 -13.20 -31.91
CA PRO A 591 -11.26 -13.77 -32.43
C PRO A 591 -12.12 -14.39 -31.32
N LEU A 592 -13.43 -14.18 -31.39
CA LEU A 592 -14.36 -14.83 -30.48
C LEU A 592 -14.38 -16.36 -30.69
N PRO A 593 -14.46 -17.16 -29.60
CA PRO A 593 -14.53 -18.60 -29.71
C PRO A 593 -15.86 -19.02 -30.36
N LYS A 594 -15.80 -19.74 -31.49
CA LYS A 594 -16.98 -20.21 -32.24
C LYS A 594 -17.98 -21.03 -31.40
N LYS A 595 -17.47 -21.75 -30.40
CA LYS A 595 -18.25 -22.53 -29.43
C LYS A 595 -17.56 -22.47 -28.07
N ARG A 596 -18.30 -22.11 -27.03
CA ARG A 596 -17.81 -22.18 -25.64
C ARG A 596 -17.86 -23.61 -25.13
N ARG A 597 -16.87 -23.98 -24.31
CA ARG A 597 -16.72 -25.34 -23.77
C ARG A 597 -17.78 -25.59 -22.69
N LYS A 598 -18.35 -26.80 -22.67
CA LYS A 598 -19.26 -27.24 -21.61
C LYS A 598 -18.49 -27.95 -20.51
N PHE A 599 -18.87 -27.72 -19.26
CA PHE A 599 -18.28 -28.37 -18.09
C PHE A 599 -19.26 -29.35 -17.41
N LYS A 600 -18.71 -30.39 -16.80
CA LYS A 600 -19.46 -31.36 -15.95
C LYS A 600 -18.97 -31.35 -14.50
N HIS A 601 -17.73 -30.91 -14.30
CA HIS A 601 -17.01 -30.85 -13.04
C HIS A 601 -16.95 -29.39 -12.58
N PHE A 602 -17.02 -29.15 -11.28
CA PHE A 602 -17.04 -27.81 -10.70
C PHE A 602 -16.62 -27.86 -9.22
N ILE A 603 -16.20 -26.72 -8.69
CA ILE A 603 -15.92 -26.48 -7.27
C ILE A 603 -16.94 -25.47 -6.76
N ASP A 604 -17.66 -25.80 -5.70
CA ASP A 604 -18.55 -24.86 -5.01
C ASP A 604 -17.89 -24.35 -3.74
N ILE A 605 -17.75 -23.03 -3.63
CA ILE A 605 -17.40 -22.35 -2.39
C ILE A 605 -18.69 -21.77 -1.81
N LYS A 606 -19.07 -22.23 -0.62
CA LYS A 606 -20.28 -21.78 0.07
C LYS A 606 -19.97 -20.79 1.19
N GLY A 607 -20.73 -19.70 1.25
CA GLY A 607 -20.63 -18.69 2.31
C GLY A 607 -19.26 -18.01 2.43
N ALA A 608 -18.63 -17.65 1.32
CA ALA A 608 -17.35 -16.93 1.32
C ALA A 608 -17.49 -15.53 1.95
N ARG A 609 -16.74 -15.28 3.02
CA ARG A 609 -16.91 -14.08 3.88
C ARG A 609 -15.62 -13.49 4.43
N GLN A 610 -14.47 -13.86 3.85
CA GLN A 610 -13.20 -13.23 4.22
C GLN A 610 -13.18 -11.75 3.79
N ASN A 611 -12.58 -10.89 4.61
CA ASN A 611 -12.46 -9.44 4.37
C ASN A 611 -13.81 -8.77 4.08
N ASN A 612 -14.02 -8.27 2.86
CA ASN A 612 -15.24 -7.58 2.46
C ASN A 612 -16.28 -8.48 1.76
N LEU A 613 -16.00 -9.77 1.55
CA LEU A 613 -16.96 -10.69 0.93
C LEU A 613 -18.21 -10.86 1.79
N LYS A 614 -19.39 -10.88 1.16
CA LYS A 614 -20.69 -10.78 1.83
C LYS A 614 -21.38 -12.14 1.97
N ASN A 615 -20.65 -13.14 2.46
CA ASN A 615 -21.14 -14.51 2.62
C ASN A 615 -21.71 -15.09 1.30
N ILE A 616 -20.94 -14.96 0.22
CA ILE A 616 -21.38 -15.31 -1.14
C ILE A 616 -21.13 -16.79 -1.46
N ASP A 617 -22.01 -17.36 -2.27
CA ASP A 617 -21.84 -18.68 -2.86
C ASP A 617 -21.30 -18.55 -4.28
N VAL A 618 -20.22 -19.27 -4.61
CA VAL A 618 -19.58 -19.18 -5.93
C VAL A 618 -19.24 -20.57 -6.46
N THR A 619 -19.63 -20.84 -7.70
CA THR A 619 -19.30 -22.07 -8.43
C THR A 619 -18.21 -21.79 -9.45
N PHE A 620 -17.13 -22.56 -9.41
CA PHE A 620 -16.01 -22.53 -10.35
C PHE A 620 -16.05 -23.75 -11.26
N PRO A 621 -16.41 -23.59 -12.55
CA PRO A 621 -16.33 -24.64 -13.55
C PRO A 621 -14.93 -25.21 -13.74
N LEU A 622 -14.84 -26.51 -14.05
CA LEU A 622 -13.57 -27.19 -14.32
C LEU A 622 -13.51 -27.71 -15.77
N GLY A 623 -12.29 -27.82 -16.28
CA GLY A 623 -11.99 -28.23 -17.67
C GLY A 623 -12.28 -27.14 -18.71
N VAL A 624 -12.42 -25.90 -18.27
CA VAL A 624 -12.77 -24.73 -19.09
C VAL A 624 -11.98 -23.50 -18.64
N LEU A 625 -12.03 -22.42 -19.41
CA LEU A 625 -11.46 -21.11 -19.05
C LEU A 625 -12.48 -20.30 -18.24
N THR A 626 -12.21 -20.11 -16.94
CA THR A 626 -13.06 -19.30 -16.05
C THR A 626 -12.39 -17.97 -15.73
N MET A 627 -13.08 -16.86 -15.96
CA MET A 627 -12.62 -15.52 -15.61
C MET A 627 -13.30 -15.03 -14.33
N VAL A 628 -12.52 -14.43 -13.44
CA VAL A 628 -13.00 -13.71 -12.25
C VAL A 628 -12.74 -12.23 -12.45
N THR A 629 -13.80 -11.45 -12.60
CA THR A 629 -13.74 -10.03 -12.96
C THR A 629 -14.53 -9.17 -11.97
N GLY A 630 -14.56 -7.86 -12.23
CA GLY A 630 -15.21 -6.85 -11.40
C GLY A 630 -14.25 -5.77 -10.91
N VAL A 631 -14.77 -4.73 -10.25
CA VAL A 631 -14.00 -3.51 -9.94
C VAL A 631 -12.85 -3.74 -8.94
N SER A 632 -11.88 -2.82 -8.90
CA SER A 632 -10.76 -2.90 -7.94
C SER A 632 -11.30 -2.83 -6.50
N GLY A 633 -10.82 -3.73 -5.63
CA GLY A 633 -11.32 -3.84 -4.26
C GLY A 633 -12.66 -4.59 -4.09
N SER A 634 -13.26 -5.14 -5.15
CA SER A 634 -14.53 -5.90 -5.05
C SER A 634 -14.43 -7.24 -4.31
N GLY A 635 -13.20 -7.76 -4.11
CA GLY A 635 -12.96 -9.01 -3.38
C GLY A 635 -12.40 -10.17 -4.22
N LYS A 636 -12.08 -9.96 -5.51
CA LYS A 636 -11.52 -10.99 -6.42
C LYS A 636 -10.36 -11.77 -5.84
N SER A 637 -9.29 -11.09 -5.43
CA SER A 637 -8.12 -11.72 -4.84
C SER A 637 -8.46 -12.39 -3.50
N THR A 638 -9.40 -11.86 -2.73
CA THR A 638 -9.85 -12.51 -1.49
C THR A 638 -10.53 -13.84 -1.79
N LEU A 639 -11.46 -13.87 -2.75
CA LEU A 639 -12.18 -15.08 -3.15
C LEU A 639 -11.23 -16.15 -3.71
N VAL A 640 -10.34 -15.76 -4.62
CA VAL A 640 -9.49 -16.74 -5.34
C VAL A 640 -8.22 -17.09 -4.54
N LYS A 641 -7.45 -16.10 -4.11
CA LYS A 641 -6.12 -16.29 -3.48
C LYS A 641 -6.20 -16.66 -2.01
N GLN A 642 -7.17 -16.13 -1.27
CA GLN A 642 -7.29 -16.38 0.18
C GLN A 642 -8.26 -17.52 0.51
N ILE A 643 -9.30 -17.73 -0.30
CA ILE A 643 -10.29 -18.80 -0.04
C ILE A 643 -10.08 -20.00 -0.97
N LEU A 644 -10.31 -19.86 -2.28
CA LEU A 644 -10.34 -20.99 -3.22
C LEU A 644 -9.02 -21.76 -3.24
N TYR A 645 -7.90 -21.08 -3.48
CA TYR A 645 -6.59 -21.73 -3.62
C TYR A 645 -6.17 -22.49 -2.36
N PRO A 646 -6.16 -21.90 -1.15
CA PRO A 646 -5.78 -22.64 0.04
C PRO A 646 -6.79 -23.74 0.43
N ALA A 647 -8.09 -23.54 0.16
CA ALA A 647 -9.12 -24.55 0.44
C ALA A 647 -8.92 -25.81 -0.42
N ILE A 648 -8.69 -25.65 -1.72
CA ILE A 648 -8.41 -26.77 -2.63
C ILE A 648 -7.06 -27.41 -2.31
N LEU A 649 -6.01 -26.62 -2.07
CA LEU A 649 -4.69 -27.15 -1.72
C LEU A 649 -4.77 -28.07 -0.49
N LYS A 650 -5.53 -27.67 0.53
CA LYS A 650 -5.77 -28.49 1.72
C LYS A 650 -6.59 -29.75 1.43
N LYS A 651 -7.63 -29.66 0.59
CA LYS A 651 -8.46 -30.82 0.19
C LYS A 651 -7.67 -31.86 -0.61
N LEU A 652 -6.68 -31.42 -1.39
CA LEU A 652 -5.78 -32.29 -2.15
C LEU A 652 -4.62 -32.86 -1.32
N GLY A 653 -4.58 -32.61 0.00
CA GLY A 653 -3.55 -33.12 0.90
C GLY A 653 -2.25 -32.29 0.92
N GLY A 654 -2.25 -31.11 0.30
CA GLY A 654 -1.13 -30.17 0.34
C GLY A 654 -1.03 -29.40 1.67
N TYR A 655 0.17 -28.91 1.96
CA TYR A 655 0.43 -28.00 3.07
C TYR A 655 0.54 -26.57 2.54
N GLY A 656 -0.19 -25.63 3.14
CA GLY A 656 -0.18 -24.24 2.71
C GLY A 656 -0.72 -23.30 3.78
N LYS A 657 -0.91 -22.04 3.41
CA LYS A 657 -1.54 -21.05 4.29
C LYS A 657 -2.97 -21.49 4.66
N LYS A 658 -3.45 -21.03 5.80
CA LYS A 658 -4.84 -21.24 6.21
C LYS A 658 -5.77 -20.56 5.20
N ALA A 659 -6.83 -21.26 4.79
CA ALA A 659 -7.88 -20.67 3.98
C ALA A 659 -8.64 -19.60 4.77
N GLY A 660 -9.08 -18.55 4.07
CA GLY A 660 -9.94 -17.51 4.64
C GLY A 660 -11.28 -18.06 5.12
N GLN A 661 -12.14 -17.18 5.63
CA GLN A 661 -13.44 -17.55 6.18
C GLN A 661 -14.44 -17.92 5.06
N PHE A 662 -14.93 -19.17 5.10
CA PHE A 662 -16.04 -19.69 4.29
C PHE A 662 -16.79 -20.78 5.07
N THR A 663 -17.91 -21.27 4.54
CA THR A 663 -18.76 -22.28 5.20
C THR A 663 -18.38 -23.70 4.81
N SER A 664 -18.42 -24.03 3.52
CA SER A 664 -18.03 -25.35 3.01
C SER A 664 -17.43 -25.24 1.61
N ILE A 665 -16.72 -26.28 1.22
CA ILE A 665 -16.22 -26.48 -0.14
C ILE A 665 -16.74 -27.83 -0.64
N ASP A 666 -17.55 -27.77 -1.68
CA ASP A 666 -18.30 -28.88 -2.26
C ASP A 666 -18.05 -28.95 -3.78
N GLY A 667 -18.75 -29.85 -4.47
CA GLY A 667 -18.65 -30.00 -5.94
C GLY A 667 -17.91 -31.26 -6.40
N LYS A 668 -17.75 -31.40 -7.72
CA LYS A 668 -17.22 -32.59 -8.39
C LYS A 668 -15.81 -32.35 -8.92
N PHE A 669 -14.83 -32.26 -8.03
CA PHE A 669 -13.44 -31.91 -8.37
C PHE A 669 -12.41 -33.05 -8.15
N GLU A 670 -12.88 -34.30 -8.02
CA GLU A 670 -12.05 -35.50 -7.80
C GLU A 670 -11.01 -35.77 -8.89
N ASN A 671 -11.24 -35.23 -10.09
CA ASN A 671 -10.33 -35.33 -11.22
C ASN A 671 -9.07 -34.45 -11.06
N ILE A 672 -9.08 -33.46 -10.18
CA ILE A 672 -7.92 -32.60 -9.90
C ILE A 672 -7.03 -33.28 -8.87
N LYS A 673 -5.73 -33.31 -9.16
CA LYS A 673 -4.69 -33.84 -8.25
C LYS A 673 -3.79 -32.76 -7.68
N THR A 674 -3.61 -31.66 -8.41
CA THR A 674 -2.73 -30.56 -8.02
C THR A 674 -3.39 -29.22 -8.31
N VAL A 675 -3.03 -28.20 -7.53
CA VAL A 675 -3.43 -26.81 -7.76
C VAL A 675 -2.19 -25.93 -7.76
N GLU A 676 -2.09 -25.07 -8.77
CA GLU A 676 -0.94 -24.19 -8.99
C GLU A 676 -1.43 -22.75 -9.08
N PHE A 677 -0.93 -21.90 -8.18
CA PHE A 677 -1.21 -20.47 -8.19
C PHE A 677 -0.03 -19.74 -8.82
N VAL A 678 -0.27 -19.14 -10.00
CA VAL A 678 0.76 -18.49 -10.81
C VAL A 678 0.58 -16.98 -10.68
N ASP A 679 1.36 -16.39 -9.77
CA ASP A 679 1.36 -14.96 -9.49
C ASP A 679 2.49 -14.20 -10.20
N GLN A 680 2.40 -12.87 -10.13
CA GLN A 680 3.40 -11.91 -10.61
C GLN A 680 4.61 -11.76 -9.68
N ASN A 681 4.67 -12.50 -8.56
CA ASN A 681 5.81 -12.41 -7.67
C ASN A 681 7.08 -12.89 -8.41
N PRO A 682 8.23 -12.21 -8.22
CA PRO A 682 9.48 -12.57 -8.86
C PRO A 682 9.79 -14.05 -8.66
N ILE A 683 10.23 -14.74 -9.72
CA ILE A 683 10.57 -16.17 -9.69
C ILE A 683 11.63 -16.46 -8.61
N GLY A 684 12.59 -15.54 -8.48
CA GLY A 684 13.60 -15.55 -7.44
C GLY A 684 14.05 -14.12 -7.14
N ARG A 685 14.35 -13.84 -5.87
CA ARG A 685 14.94 -12.54 -5.46
C ARG A 685 16.44 -12.46 -5.73
N SER A 686 17.05 -13.57 -6.12
CA SER A 686 18.49 -13.63 -6.40
C SER A 686 18.74 -13.40 -7.88
N SER A 687 19.79 -12.62 -8.17
CA SER A 687 20.49 -12.50 -9.46
C SER A 687 20.81 -13.83 -10.16
N ARG A 688 20.76 -14.93 -9.40
CA ARG A 688 21.15 -16.28 -9.82
C ARG A 688 20.06 -17.10 -10.51
N SER A 689 18.81 -16.68 -10.37
CA SER A 689 17.68 -17.30 -11.04
C SER A 689 17.52 -16.67 -12.41
N ASN A 690 17.29 -17.47 -13.46
CA ASN A 690 17.08 -16.98 -14.83
C ASN A 690 16.18 -17.94 -15.62
N PRO A 691 15.69 -17.57 -16.82
CA PRO A 691 14.78 -18.42 -17.59
C PRO A 691 15.32 -19.83 -17.82
N VAL A 692 16.58 -19.96 -18.23
CA VAL A 692 17.19 -21.23 -18.63
C VAL A 692 17.42 -22.20 -17.45
N THR A 693 17.68 -21.67 -16.26
CA THR A 693 17.74 -22.48 -15.02
C THR A 693 16.36 -22.95 -14.61
N TYR A 694 15.33 -22.12 -14.76
CA TYR A 694 13.97 -22.44 -14.35
C TYR A 694 13.35 -23.59 -15.16
N ILE A 695 13.49 -23.57 -16.48
CA ILE A 695 13.03 -24.67 -17.36
C ILE A 695 13.98 -25.88 -17.36
N LYS A 696 15.05 -25.83 -16.55
CA LYS A 696 16.09 -26.88 -16.44
C LYS A 696 16.75 -27.22 -17.79
N ALA A 697 16.88 -26.26 -18.70
CA ALA A 697 17.67 -26.41 -19.92
C ALA A 697 19.16 -26.15 -19.66
N TYR A 698 19.48 -25.38 -18.61
CA TYR A 698 20.87 -25.03 -18.29
C TYR A 698 21.73 -26.24 -17.95
N ASP A 699 21.16 -27.28 -17.34
CA ASP A 699 21.89 -28.51 -17.04
C ASP A 699 22.39 -29.20 -18.31
N ASP A 700 21.56 -29.25 -19.35
CA ASP A 700 21.92 -29.83 -20.65
C ASP A 700 22.98 -28.97 -21.36
N ILE A 701 22.86 -27.64 -21.29
CA ILE A 701 23.85 -26.71 -21.82
C ILE A 701 25.21 -26.88 -21.12
N ARG A 702 25.23 -26.96 -19.78
CA ARG A 702 26.48 -27.14 -19.02
C ARG A 702 27.15 -28.47 -19.32
N ASN A 703 26.37 -29.53 -19.54
CA ASN A 703 26.89 -30.82 -19.99
C ASN A 703 27.51 -30.71 -21.39
N LEU A 704 26.84 -30.01 -22.33
CA LEU A 704 27.35 -29.77 -23.68
C LEU A 704 28.72 -29.08 -23.66
N TYR A 705 28.92 -28.05 -22.82
CA TYR A 705 30.21 -27.36 -22.71
C TYR A 705 31.28 -28.20 -22.02
N ALA A 706 30.92 -28.99 -20.99
CA ALA A 706 31.84 -29.93 -20.36
C ALA A 706 32.28 -31.06 -21.31
N ASP A 707 31.47 -31.35 -22.33
CA ASP A 707 31.79 -32.38 -23.32
C ASP A 707 32.77 -31.94 -24.42
N GLN A 708 33.08 -30.65 -24.51
CA GLN A 708 34.03 -30.12 -25.50
C GLN A 708 35.45 -30.64 -25.27
N LYS A 709 36.21 -30.83 -26.36
CA LYS A 709 37.58 -31.39 -26.32
C LYS A 709 38.48 -30.63 -25.35
N VAL A 710 38.49 -29.29 -25.43
CA VAL A 710 39.31 -28.42 -24.57
C VAL A 710 38.88 -28.53 -23.09
N ALA A 711 37.57 -28.61 -22.84
CA ALA A 711 37.04 -28.78 -21.48
C ALA A 711 37.45 -30.13 -20.87
N LYS A 712 37.42 -31.21 -21.65
CA LYS A 712 37.88 -32.55 -21.22
C LYS A 712 39.37 -32.57 -20.88
N ILE A 713 40.21 -31.94 -21.71
CA ILE A 713 41.66 -31.82 -21.46
C ILE A 713 41.93 -31.07 -20.14
N ARG A 714 41.19 -29.98 -19.88
CA ARG A 714 41.30 -29.19 -18.65
C ARG A 714 40.56 -29.79 -17.44
N ASN A 715 39.97 -30.98 -17.59
CA ASN A 715 39.13 -31.66 -16.59
C ASN A 715 37.98 -30.80 -16.05
N TYR A 716 37.44 -29.89 -16.88
CA TYR A 716 36.29 -29.07 -16.52
C TYR A 716 35.01 -29.91 -16.54
N LYS A 717 34.36 -29.97 -15.38
CA LYS A 717 33.04 -30.57 -15.17
C LYS A 717 31.91 -29.54 -15.40
N PRO A 718 30.64 -29.96 -15.56
CA PRO A 718 29.49 -29.06 -15.75
C PRO A 718 29.35 -27.96 -14.68
N LYS A 719 29.87 -28.19 -13.46
CA LYS A 719 29.89 -27.18 -12.38
C LYS A 719 30.72 -25.93 -12.72
N HIS A 720 31.74 -26.04 -13.57
CA HIS A 720 32.59 -24.89 -13.93
C HIS A 720 31.87 -23.94 -14.89
N PHE A 721 30.92 -24.44 -15.68
CA PHE A 721 30.07 -23.64 -16.55
C PHE A 721 28.82 -23.12 -15.83
N SER A 722 28.86 -23.03 -14.50
CA SER A 722 27.79 -22.48 -13.67
C SER A 722 28.27 -21.22 -12.98
N PHE A 723 27.59 -20.09 -13.20
CA PHE A 723 27.87 -18.85 -12.47
C PHE A 723 27.45 -18.94 -11.00
N ASN A 724 26.65 -19.95 -10.61
CA ASN A 724 26.15 -20.14 -9.25
C ASN A 724 27.11 -20.83 -8.29
N VAL A 725 28.13 -21.52 -8.81
CA VAL A 725 29.01 -22.41 -8.04
C VAL A 725 30.47 -21.95 -8.15
N GLU A 726 31.21 -22.12 -7.07
CA GLU A 726 32.66 -21.85 -7.06
C GLU A 726 33.42 -22.80 -7.99
N GLY A 727 34.46 -22.28 -8.63
CA GLY A 727 35.22 -22.97 -9.66
C GLY A 727 35.40 -22.10 -10.89
N GLY A 728 34.32 -21.91 -11.67
CA GLY A 728 34.38 -21.20 -12.96
C GLY A 728 33.74 -19.80 -12.98
N ARG A 729 32.99 -19.41 -11.95
CA ARG A 729 32.42 -18.05 -11.83
C ARG A 729 33.50 -17.00 -11.49
N CYS A 730 33.24 -15.73 -11.78
CA CYS A 730 34.05 -14.61 -11.32
C CYS A 730 33.95 -14.47 -9.79
N GLU A 731 35.08 -14.37 -9.10
CA GLU A 731 35.12 -14.30 -7.63
C GLU A 731 34.70 -12.92 -7.08
N THR A 732 34.99 -11.83 -7.81
CA THR A 732 34.69 -10.45 -7.40
C THR A 732 33.17 -10.21 -7.28
N CYS A 733 32.42 -10.54 -8.33
CA CYS A 733 30.95 -10.41 -8.35
C CYS A 733 30.24 -11.71 -7.92
N LYS A 734 30.98 -12.76 -7.54
CA LYS A 734 30.45 -14.09 -7.19
C LYS A 734 29.43 -14.65 -8.19
N GLY A 735 29.64 -14.36 -9.47
CA GLY A 735 28.81 -14.81 -10.59
C GLY A 735 27.64 -13.90 -10.98
N ASP A 736 27.43 -12.78 -10.30
CA ASP A 736 26.32 -11.87 -10.61
C ASP A 736 26.59 -11.04 -11.88
N GLY A 737 27.86 -10.72 -12.16
CA GLY A 737 28.27 -9.85 -13.26
C GLY A 737 28.21 -8.36 -12.92
N GLU A 738 27.54 -8.01 -11.83
CA GLU A 738 27.39 -6.66 -11.31
C GLU A 738 27.81 -6.60 -9.83
N VAL A 739 28.02 -5.39 -9.33
CA VAL A 739 28.30 -5.10 -7.92
C VAL A 739 27.36 -3.97 -7.50
N THR A 740 26.59 -4.19 -6.44
CA THR A 740 25.69 -3.18 -5.86
C THR A 740 26.45 -2.31 -4.87
N ILE A 741 26.35 -1.00 -5.03
CA ILE A 741 26.90 0.00 -4.13
C ILE A 741 25.72 0.63 -3.36
N GLU A 742 25.74 0.50 -2.04
CA GLU A 742 24.74 1.12 -1.17
C GLU A 742 24.92 2.65 -1.13
N MET A 743 23.82 3.37 -1.36
CA MET A 743 23.78 4.83 -1.37
C MET A 743 23.02 5.36 -0.15
N GLN A 744 23.48 6.47 0.44
CA GLN A 744 22.85 7.00 1.67
C GLN A 744 21.51 7.73 1.43
N PHE A 745 21.37 8.43 0.31
CA PHE A 745 20.22 9.30 0.02
C PHE A 745 19.48 8.95 -1.29
N MET A 746 19.96 7.95 -2.01
CA MET A 746 19.43 7.52 -3.30
C MET A 746 19.21 6.01 -3.27
N ALA A 747 18.49 5.49 -4.27
CA ALA A 747 18.42 4.05 -4.48
C ALA A 747 19.82 3.48 -4.72
N ASP A 748 20.06 2.26 -4.23
CA ASP A 748 21.29 1.53 -4.45
C ASP A 748 21.58 1.42 -5.95
N VAL A 749 22.85 1.57 -6.30
CA VAL A 749 23.28 1.55 -7.70
C VAL A 749 23.96 0.22 -8.00
N THR A 750 23.57 -0.44 -9.08
CA THR A 750 24.30 -1.58 -9.64
C THR A 750 25.28 -1.12 -10.71
N LEU A 751 26.56 -1.51 -10.55
CA LEU A 751 27.61 -1.26 -11.54
C LEU A 751 28.10 -2.58 -12.15
N THR A 752 28.47 -2.55 -13.42
CA THR A 752 29.09 -3.69 -14.10
C THR A 752 30.42 -4.05 -13.42
N CYS A 753 30.64 -5.34 -13.16
CA CYS A 753 31.86 -5.81 -12.50
C CYS A 753 33.09 -5.59 -13.40
N GLU A 754 34.04 -4.80 -12.93
CA GLU A 754 35.28 -4.47 -13.64
C GLU A 754 36.20 -5.68 -13.88
N THR A 755 36.13 -6.73 -13.05
CA THR A 755 37.01 -7.90 -13.19
C THR A 755 36.59 -8.80 -14.36
N CYS A 756 35.30 -8.97 -14.58
CA CYS A 756 34.76 -9.85 -15.63
C CYS A 756 34.07 -9.08 -16.76
N ASN A 757 33.99 -7.75 -16.68
CA ASN A 757 33.21 -6.89 -17.56
C ASN A 757 31.79 -7.40 -17.78
N GLY A 758 31.12 -7.81 -16.70
CA GLY A 758 29.75 -8.33 -16.75
C GLY A 758 29.61 -9.81 -17.14
N LYS A 759 30.67 -10.48 -17.62
CA LYS A 759 30.59 -11.84 -18.18
C LYS A 759 30.38 -12.98 -17.19
N ARG A 760 30.34 -12.70 -15.88
CA ARG A 760 30.07 -13.67 -14.77
C ARG A 760 31.07 -14.82 -14.59
N PHE A 761 31.96 -15.11 -15.54
CA PHE A 761 32.90 -16.23 -15.52
C PHE A 761 34.37 -15.79 -15.48
N LYS A 762 35.25 -16.73 -15.13
CA LYS A 762 36.71 -16.59 -15.29
C LYS A 762 37.09 -16.66 -16.77
N LYS A 763 38.18 -15.99 -17.15
CA LYS A 763 38.67 -15.95 -18.54
C LYS A 763 38.88 -17.36 -19.13
N ASP A 764 39.48 -18.27 -18.37
CA ASP A 764 39.79 -19.64 -18.80
C ASP A 764 38.54 -20.49 -19.12
N VAL A 765 37.38 -20.16 -18.53
CA VAL A 765 36.10 -20.81 -18.83
C VAL A 765 35.52 -20.30 -20.14
N LEU A 766 35.69 -19.00 -20.41
CA LEU A 766 35.21 -18.35 -21.63
C LEU A 766 36.02 -18.76 -22.88
N GLU A 767 37.19 -19.36 -22.72
CA GLU A 767 37.96 -19.96 -23.82
C GLU A 767 37.32 -21.24 -24.37
N ILE A 768 36.42 -21.88 -23.62
CA ILE A 768 35.70 -23.07 -24.09
C ILE A 768 34.54 -22.63 -24.98
N GLN A 769 34.57 -23.04 -26.24
CA GLN A 769 33.58 -22.67 -27.23
C GLN A 769 32.86 -23.90 -27.80
N PHE A 770 31.59 -23.71 -28.14
CA PHE A 770 30.80 -24.60 -28.96
C PHE A 770 30.31 -23.81 -30.18
N LYS A 771 30.65 -24.25 -31.40
CA LYS A 771 30.32 -23.54 -32.65
C LYS A 771 30.66 -22.03 -32.58
N ASP A 772 31.90 -21.73 -32.17
CA ASP A 772 32.46 -20.38 -32.03
C ASP A 772 31.76 -19.46 -31.00
N LYS A 773 30.97 -20.04 -30.08
CA LYS A 773 30.30 -19.32 -28.99
C LYS A 773 30.72 -19.87 -27.64
N ASN A 774 31.15 -18.98 -26.74
CA ASN A 774 31.41 -19.34 -25.35
C ASN A 774 30.11 -19.35 -24.53
N ILE A 775 30.19 -19.79 -23.26
CA ILE A 775 29.00 -19.92 -22.40
C ILE A 775 28.31 -18.59 -22.09
N ASP A 776 29.06 -17.49 -22.00
CA ASP A 776 28.51 -16.14 -21.80
C ASP A 776 27.82 -15.64 -23.07
N ASP A 777 28.43 -15.85 -24.25
CA ASP A 777 27.80 -15.50 -25.53
C ASP A 777 26.43 -16.19 -25.66
N LEU A 778 26.34 -17.47 -25.29
CA LEU A 778 25.10 -18.23 -25.31
C LEU A 778 24.09 -17.69 -24.30
N LEU A 779 24.51 -17.38 -23.07
CA LEU A 779 23.61 -16.83 -22.05
C LEU A 779 23.07 -15.44 -22.42
N ASN A 780 23.78 -14.69 -23.26
CA ASN A 780 23.33 -13.39 -23.76
C ASN A 780 22.52 -13.48 -25.06
N MET A 781 22.33 -14.67 -25.64
CA MET A 781 21.39 -14.86 -26.77
C MET A 781 19.95 -14.73 -26.27
N THR A 782 19.10 -14.16 -27.12
CA THR A 782 17.65 -14.24 -26.95
C THR A 782 17.20 -15.70 -27.06
N ILE A 783 16.02 -16.02 -26.52
CA ILE A 783 15.46 -17.37 -26.64
C ILE A 783 15.22 -17.74 -28.11
N ASP A 784 14.80 -16.79 -28.95
CA ASP A 784 14.64 -16.99 -30.39
C ASP A 784 15.98 -17.32 -31.06
N ASP A 785 17.01 -16.51 -30.83
CA ASP A 785 18.36 -16.74 -31.38
C ASP A 785 18.94 -18.08 -30.89
N ALA A 786 18.69 -18.44 -29.63
CA ALA A 786 19.15 -19.69 -29.05
C ALA A 786 18.45 -20.91 -29.66
N ILE A 787 17.14 -20.84 -29.88
CA ILE A 787 16.38 -21.90 -30.57
C ILE A 787 16.94 -22.11 -31.98
N ASP A 788 17.10 -21.04 -32.75
CA ASP A 788 17.67 -21.08 -34.10
C ASP A 788 19.10 -21.65 -34.09
N PHE A 789 19.92 -21.24 -33.12
CA PHE A 789 21.29 -21.74 -32.95
C PHE A 789 21.31 -23.25 -32.65
N PHE A 790 20.47 -23.73 -31.74
CA PHE A 790 20.41 -25.14 -31.37
C PHE A 790 19.75 -26.02 -32.44
N GLU A 791 18.80 -25.48 -33.21
CA GLU A 791 18.23 -26.17 -34.38
C GLU A 791 19.27 -26.35 -35.49
N LYS A 792 20.00 -25.29 -35.84
CA LYS A 792 21.12 -25.37 -36.81
C LYS A 792 22.25 -26.28 -36.34
N ALA A 793 22.43 -26.42 -35.02
CA ALA A 793 23.39 -27.32 -34.41
C ALA A 793 22.85 -28.74 -34.18
N GLU A 794 21.61 -29.04 -34.59
CA GLU A 794 20.93 -30.34 -34.46
C GLU A 794 20.76 -30.85 -33.01
N ILE A 795 20.65 -29.95 -32.02
CA ILE A 795 20.47 -30.29 -30.60
C ILE A 795 18.99 -30.22 -30.18
N SER A 796 18.21 -31.22 -30.61
CA SER A 796 16.77 -31.28 -30.40
C SER A 796 16.33 -31.26 -28.92
N LYS A 797 17.15 -31.81 -28.01
CA LYS A 797 16.83 -31.89 -26.57
C LYS A 797 16.70 -30.51 -25.92
N ILE A 798 17.60 -29.58 -26.28
CA ILE A 798 17.61 -28.22 -25.72
C ILE A 798 16.52 -27.40 -26.38
N THR A 799 16.39 -27.46 -27.71
CA THR A 799 15.34 -26.80 -28.48
C THR A 799 13.94 -27.11 -27.93
N ARG A 800 13.64 -28.40 -27.67
CA ARG A 800 12.33 -28.81 -27.12
C ARG A 800 12.04 -28.22 -25.74
N LYS A 801 13.07 -27.95 -24.92
CA LYS A 801 12.90 -27.31 -23.61
C LYS A 801 12.74 -25.80 -23.72
N LEU A 802 13.34 -25.17 -24.72
CA LEU A 802 13.27 -23.73 -24.96
C LEU A 802 11.98 -23.31 -25.67
N LYS A 803 11.46 -24.14 -26.58
CA LYS A 803 10.29 -23.82 -27.41
C LYS A 803 9.08 -23.29 -26.61
N PRO A 804 8.72 -23.87 -25.45
CA PRO A 804 7.60 -23.34 -24.67
C PRO A 804 7.81 -21.92 -24.14
N LEU A 805 9.05 -21.44 -23.98
CA LEU A 805 9.31 -20.03 -23.62
C LEU A 805 9.00 -19.10 -24.81
N GLN A 806 9.31 -19.52 -26.04
CA GLN A 806 8.93 -18.79 -27.24
C GLN A 806 7.42 -18.80 -27.44
N ASP A 807 6.75 -19.94 -27.24
CA ASP A 807 5.31 -20.09 -27.43
C ASP A 807 4.48 -19.18 -26.48
N VAL A 808 4.96 -18.96 -25.25
CA VAL A 808 4.34 -18.00 -24.31
C VAL A 808 4.73 -16.54 -24.57
N GLY A 809 5.46 -16.24 -25.65
CA GLY A 809 5.83 -14.89 -26.06
C GLY A 809 7.08 -14.31 -25.38
N LEU A 810 7.99 -15.14 -24.86
CA LEU A 810 9.25 -14.69 -24.25
C LEU A 810 10.47 -14.86 -25.15
N GLY A 811 10.27 -14.96 -26.47
CA GLY A 811 11.35 -15.13 -27.45
C GLY A 811 12.48 -14.10 -27.34
N TYR A 812 12.13 -12.86 -26.99
CA TYR A 812 13.08 -11.75 -26.84
C TYR A 812 13.94 -11.77 -25.58
N VAL A 813 13.54 -12.51 -24.54
CA VAL A 813 14.25 -12.54 -23.26
C VAL A 813 15.55 -13.33 -23.44
N THR A 814 16.65 -12.85 -22.85
CA THR A 814 17.92 -13.59 -22.94
C THR A 814 17.95 -14.79 -21.99
N LEU A 815 18.64 -15.87 -22.39
CA LEU A 815 18.71 -17.09 -21.58
C LEU A 815 19.21 -16.84 -20.16
N GLY A 816 20.19 -15.95 -20.03
CA GLY A 816 20.88 -15.58 -18.80
C GLY A 816 20.30 -14.38 -18.05
N GLN A 817 19.22 -13.76 -18.52
CA GLN A 817 18.61 -12.59 -17.88
C GLN A 817 18.27 -12.87 -16.42
N SER A 818 18.64 -11.96 -15.52
CA SER A 818 18.32 -12.12 -14.09
C SER A 818 16.81 -12.12 -13.88
N SER A 819 16.31 -13.02 -13.02
CA SER A 819 14.89 -13.02 -12.64
C SER A 819 14.46 -11.77 -11.87
N SER A 820 15.41 -11.01 -11.32
CA SER A 820 15.13 -9.74 -10.64
C SER A 820 14.86 -8.58 -11.61
N THR A 821 15.31 -8.69 -12.86
CA THR A 821 15.11 -7.67 -13.91
C THR A 821 13.93 -8.01 -14.82
N LEU A 822 13.30 -9.17 -14.62
CA LEU A 822 12.07 -9.55 -15.31
C LEU A 822 10.88 -8.83 -14.67
N SER A 823 9.96 -8.39 -15.52
CA SER A 823 8.63 -7.93 -15.10
C SER A 823 7.82 -9.06 -14.46
N GLY A 824 6.80 -8.70 -13.68
CA GLY A 824 5.89 -9.67 -13.08
C GLY A 824 5.20 -10.57 -14.11
N GLY A 825 4.78 -10.00 -15.25
CA GLY A 825 4.17 -10.74 -16.36
C GLY A 825 5.15 -11.69 -17.07
N GLU A 826 6.41 -11.29 -17.27
CA GLU A 826 7.45 -12.21 -17.79
C GLU A 826 7.70 -13.37 -16.83
N ALA A 827 7.80 -13.08 -15.53
CA ALA A 827 7.98 -14.10 -14.50
C ALA A 827 6.86 -15.13 -14.51
N GLN A 828 5.61 -14.69 -14.69
CA GLN A 828 4.44 -15.54 -14.78
C GLN A 828 4.44 -16.41 -16.03
N ARG A 829 4.82 -15.85 -17.19
CA ARG A 829 4.94 -16.58 -18.46
C ARG A 829 6.03 -17.66 -18.42
N ILE A 830 7.15 -17.43 -17.74
CA ILE A 830 8.18 -18.47 -17.52
C ILE A 830 7.61 -19.63 -16.68
N LYS A 831 6.84 -19.32 -15.62
CA LYS A 831 6.14 -20.36 -14.83
C LYS A 831 5.22 -21.17 -15.73
N LEU A 832 4.39 -20.52 -16.54
CA LEU A 832 3.50 -21.15 -17.52
C LEU A 832 4.26 -22.07 -18.50
N ALA A 833 5.34 -21.59 -19.11
CA ALA A 833 6.17 -22.38 -20.02
C ALA A 833 6.71 -23.66 -19.36
N SER A 834 7.11 -23.60 -18.08
CA SER A 834 7.62 -24.77 -17.36
C SER A 834 6.58 -25.91 -17.21
N PHE A 835 5.29 -25.57 -17.18
CA PHE A 835 4.21 -26.55 -17.14
C PHE A 835 3.92 -27.13 -18.52
N LEU A 836 4.04 -26.33 -19.58
CA LEU A 836 3.92 -26.80 -20.96
C LEU A 836 5.02 -27.82 -21.31
N VAL A 837 6.25 -27.64 -20.79
CA VAL A 837 7.38 -28.58 -20.93
C VAL A 837 7.09 -29.96 -20.33
N LYS A 838 6.32 -30.06 -19.24
CA LYS A 838 6.08 -31.32 -18.51
C LYS A 838 5.24 -32.35 -19.32
N GLY A 839 4.66 -31.95 -20.46
CA GLY A 839 3.90 -32.84 -21.33
C GLY A 839 2.53 -33.25 -20.77
N THR A 840 1.85 -34.17 -21.45
CA THR A 840 0.53 -34.69 -21.00
C THR A 840 0.72 -35.62 -19.81
N THR A 841 0.27 -35.19 -18.65
CA THR A 841 0.27 -36.01 -17.43
C THR A 841 -1.11 -36.63 -17.19
N ALA A 842 -1.14 -37.80 -16.54
CA ALA A 842 -2.39 -38.42 -16.11
C ALA A 842 -3.10 -37.54 -15.08
N ASP A 843 -2.32 -36.87 -14.23
CA ASP A 843 -2.78 -35.97 -13.18
C ASP A 843 -3.26 -34.64 -13.76
N LYS A 844 -4.48 -34.23 -13.42
CA LYS A 844 -5.02 -32.93 -13.86
C LYS A 844 -4.75 -31.86 -12.81
N THR A 845 -4.18 -30.76 -13.27
CA THR A 845 -3.91 -29.57 -12.46
C THR A 845 -4.98 -28.49 -12.66
N LEU A 846 -5.35 -27.81 -11.57
CA LEU A 846 -6.06 -26.54 -11.60
C LEU A 846 -5.04 -25.40 -11.57
N PHE A 847 -4.98 -24.62 -12.64
CA PHE A 847 -4.15 -23.42 -12.71
C PHE A 847 -4.97 -22.19 -12.35
N ILE A 848 -4.40 -21.33 -11.52
CA ILE A 848 -4.97 -20.05 -11.14
C ILE A 848 -3.97 -18.94 -11.51
N PHE A 849 -4.36 -18.01 -12.38
CA PHE A 849 -3.53 -16.89 -12.80
C PHE A 849 -4.08 -15.57 -12.23
N ASP A 850 -3.17 -14.73 -11.73
CA ASP A 850 -3.45 -13.39 -11.20
C ASP A 850 -3.01 -12.36 -12.26
N GLU A 851 -3.97 -11.70 -12.93
CA GLU A 851 -3.79 -10.62 -13.93
C GLU A 851 -2.68 -10.89 -14.98
N PRO A 852 -2.77 -11.96 -15.79
CA PRO A 852 -1.69 -12.38 -16.68
C PRO A 852 -1.50 -11.56 -17.95
N THR A 853 -2.39 -10.62 -18.23
CA THR A 853 -2.33 -9.66 -19.34
C THR A 853 -1.49 -8.43 -19.01
N THR A 854 -1.02 -8.31 -17.77
CA THR A 854 -0.14 -7.22 -17.32
C THR A 854 1.11 -7.14 -18.21
N GLY A 855 1.42 -5.97 -18.77
CA GLY A 855 2.57 -5.80 -19.65
C GLY A 855 2.39 -6.28 -21.09
N LEU A 856 1.19 -6.72 -21.48
CA LEU A 856 0.97 -7.36 -22.79
C LEU A 856 0.29 -6.43 -23.78
N HIS A 857 0.87 -6.36 -24.97
CA HIS A 857 0.22 -5.82 -26.15
C HIS A 857 -0.89 -6.77 -26.63
N PHE A 858 -1.89 -6.28 -27.38
CA PHE A 858 -3.03 -7.07 -27.89
C PHE A 858 -2.61 -8.39 -28.56
N HIS A 859 -1.53 -8.34 -29.35
CA HIS A 859 -0.98 -9.53 -30.00
C HIS A 859 -0.44 -10.58 -29.03
N ASP A 860 0.19 -10.14 -27.94
CA ASP A 860 0.74 -11.02 -26.91
C ASP A 860 -0.37 -11.62 -26.04
N VAL A 861 -1.48 -10.90 -25.84
CA VAL A 861 -2.69 -11.45 -25.20
C VAL A 861 -3.24 -12.64 -26.01
N ASN A 862 -3.20 -12.57 -27.34
CA ASN A 862 -3.61 -13.69 -28.19
C ASN A 862 -2.71 -14.93 -27.99
N LYS A 863 -1.39 -14.76 -27.96
CA LYS A 863 -0.44 -15.87 -27.69
C LYS A 863 -0.63 -16.48 -26.30
N LEU A 864 -0.94 -15.64 -25.32
CA LEU A 864 -1.27 -16.10 -23.96
C LEU A 864 -2.56 -16.93 -23.95
N LEU A 865 -3.59 -16.50 -24.68
CA LEU A 865 -4.84 -17.24 -24.84
C LEU A 865 -4.60 -18.61 -25.49
N ASP A 866 -3.76 -18.68 -26.53
CA ASP A 866 -3.35 -19.95 -27.15
C ASP A 866 -2.68 -20.88 -26.14
N SER A 867 -1.83 -20.34 -25.27
CA SER A 867 -1.17 -21.09 -24.20
C SER A 867 -2.16 -21.64 -23.17
N PHE A 868 -3.19 -20.87 -22.79
CA PHE A 868 -4.27 -21.34 -21.92
C PHE A 868 -5.11 -22.43 -22.58
N ASN A 869 -5.45 -22.26 -23.85
CA ASN A 869 -6.17 -23.27 -24.63
C ASN A 869 -5.37 -24.58 -24.69
N ALA A 870 -4.06 -24.53 -24.91
CA ALA A 870 -3.19 -25.70 -24.91
C ALA A 870 -3.14 -26.44 -23.56
N LEU A 871 -3.27 -25.73 -22.43
CA LEU A 871 -3.41 -26.36 -21.12
C LEU A 871 -4.77 -27.04 -20.96
N ILE A 872 -5.85 -26.37 -21.37
CA ILE A 872 -7.21 -26.90 -21.27
C ILE A 872 -7.39 -28.14 -22.15
N GLU A 873 -6.81 -28.15 -23.35
CA GLU A 873 -6.82 -29.31 -24.25
C GLU A 873 -6.13 -30.54 -23.66
N LYS A 874 -5.13 -30.36 -22.79
CA LYS A 874 -4.50 -31.44 -22.01
C LYS A 874 -5.37 -31.93 -20.84
N GLY A 875 -6.54 -31.32 -20.64
CA GLY A 875 -7.52 -31.64 -19.59
C GLY A 875 -7.30 -30.88 -18.28
N HIS A 876 -6.50 -29.83 -18.28
CA HIS A 876 -6.33 -28.94 -17.13
C HIS A 876 -7.50 -27.97 -17.00
N SER A 877 -7.63 -27.33 -15.83
CA SER A 877 -8.61 -26.27 -15.59
C SER A 877 -7.87 -24.95 -15.40
N VAL A 878 -8.40 -23.85 -15.94
CA VAL A 878 -7.73 -22.54 -15.86
C VAL A 878 -8.72 -21.52 -15.30
N ILE A 879 -8.36 -20.92 -14.16
CA ILE A 879 -9.06 -19.78 -13.56
C ILE A 879 -8.14 -18.57 -13.67
N VAL A 880 -8.67 -17.45 -14.12
CA VAL A 880 -7.89 -16.21 -14.30
C VAL A 880 -8.62 -15.06 -13.63
N ILE A 881 -7.91 -14.28 -12.82
CA ILE A 881 -8.41 -13.00 -12.32
C ILE A 881 -8.07 -11.95 -13.37
N GLU A 882 -9.06 -11.27 -13.93
CA GLU A 882 -8.79 -10.26 -14.96
C GLU A 882 -9.79 -9.10 -15.13
N HIS A 883 -9.28 -8.04 -15.76
CA HIS A 883 -9.92 -6.80 -16.14
C HIS A 883 -9.88 -6.50 -17.66
N ASN A 884 -9.01 -7.14 -18.44
CA ASN A 884 -8.94 -6.95 -19.91
C ASN A 884 -10.11 -7.65 -20.60
N MET A 885 -10.98 -6.85 -21.22
CA MET A 885 -12.20 -7.34 -21.86
C MET A 885 -11.95 -8.22 -23.09
N ASP A 886 -10.80 -8.07 -23.77
CA ASP A 886 -10.44 -8.95 -24.89
C ASP A 886 -10.12 -10.39 -24.46
N LEU A 887 -9.63 -10.57 -23.23
CA LEU A 887 -9.47 -11.90 -22.65
C LEU A 887 -10.78 -12.40 -22.02
N VAL A 888 -11.54 -11.51 -21.35
CA VAL A 888 -12.82 -11.88 -20.71
C VAL A 888 -13.86 -12.35 -21.72
N LYS A 889 -13.97 -11.71 -22.89
CA LYS A 889 -14.90 -12.14 -23.96
C LYS A 889 -14.60 -13.56 -24.47
N CYS A 890 -13.36 -14.01 -24.35
CA CYS A 890 -12.90 -15.34 -24.78
C CYS A 890 -13.16 -16.45 -23.75
N ALA A 891 -13.63 -16.11 -22.54
CA ALA A 891 -13.84 -17.05 -21.45
C ALA A 891 -15.01 -18.01 -21.69
N ASP A 892 -14.92 -19.23 -21.19
CA ASP A 892 -16.06 -20.15 -21.20
C ASP A 892 -17.08 -19.81 -20.10
N TYR A 893 -16.60 -19.22 -19.00
CA TYR A 893 -17.42 -18.79 -17.86
C TYR A 893 -16.82 -17.56 -17.18
N VAL A 894 -17.67 -16.66 -16.69
CA VAL A 894 -17.30 -15.40 -16.03
C VAL A 894 -17.98 -15.35 -14.67
N ILE A 895 -17.24 -14.89 -13.66
CA ILE A 895 -17.69 -14.63 -12.30
C ILE A 895 -17.38 -13.16 -12.01
N ASP A 896 -18.41 -12.33 -11.86
CA ASP A 896 -18.28 -10.89 -11.67
C ASP A 896 -18.58 -10.48 -10.22
N LEU A 897 -17.62 -9.80 -9.59
CA LEU A 897 -17.74 -9.31 -8.21
C LEU A 897 -17.90 -7.79 -8.15
N GLY A 898 -18.83 -7.33 -7.33
CA GLY A 898 -19.11 -5.90 -7.19
C GLY A 898 -20.22 -5.62 -6.18
N PRO A 899 -21.10 -4.63 -6.41
CA PRO A 899 -21.04 -3.66 -7.51
C PRO A 899 -19.88 -2.65 -7.35
N ASP A 900 -19.37 -2.41 -6.14
CA ASP A 900 -18.25 -1.47 -5.92
C ASP A 900 -17.06 -2.13 -5.19
N GLY A 901 -16.04 -1.35 -4.82
CA GLY A 901 -14.92 -1.78 -3.99
C GLY A 901 -15.15 -1.64 -2.48
N GLY A 902 -14.38 -2.37 -1.67
CA GLY A 902 -14.38 -2.24 -0.21
C GLY A 902 -15.70 -2.63 0.44
N MET A 903 -16.23 -1.79 1.34
CA MET A 903 -17.41 -2.12 2.14
C MET A 903 -18.68 -2.33 1.31
N ASN A 904 -18.81 -1.66 0.16
CA ASN A 904 -19.94 -1.77 -0.77
C ASN A 904 -19.73 -2.88 -1.83
N GLY A 905 -18.58 -3.54 -1.80
CA GLY A 905 -18.26 -4.68 -2.66
C GLY A 905 -18.49 -6.03 -1.98
N GLY A 906 -17.97 -7.07 -2.60
CA GLY A 906 -17.98 -8.42 -2.06
C GLY A 906 -19.26 -9.21 -2.33
N TYR A 907 -20.11 -8.72 -3.23
CA TYR A 907 -21.28 -9.43 -3.75
C TYR A 907 -20.93 -10.12 -5.07
N LEU A 908 -21.56 -11.29 -5.31
CA LEU A 908 -21.59 -11.89 -6.63
C LEU A 908 -22.65 -11.18 -7.46
N THR A 909 -22.21 -10.37 -8.42
CA THR A 909 -23.11 -9.54 -9.24
C THR A 909 -23.65 -10.29 -10.44
N ALA A 910 -22.80 -11.09 -11.09
CA ALA A 910 -23.16 -11.90 -12.24
C ALA A 910 -22.30 -13.17 -12.29
N ALA A 911 -22.85 -14.25 -12.83
CA ALA A 911 -22.11 -15.46 -13.16
C ALA A 911 -22.76 -16.17 -14.35
N GLY A 912 -21.96 -16.62 -15.32
CA GLY A 912 -22.45 -17.24 -16.54
C GLY A 912 -21.45 -17.17 -17.68
N THR A 913 -21.90 -17.44 -18.90
CA THR A 913 -21.14 -17.12 -20.12
C THR A 913 -20.98 -15.60 -20.29
N PRO A 914 -19.97 -15.11 -21.03
CA PRO A 914 -19.85 -13.68 -21.34
C PRO A 914 -21.12 -13.04 -21.90
N GLU A 915 -21.87 -13.76 -22.75
CA GLU A 915 -23.14 -13.30 -23.31
C GLU A 915 -24.25 -13.15 -22.25
N GLU A 916 -24.32 -14.08 -21.29
CA GLU A 916 -25.27 -14.01 -20.17
C GLU A 916 -24.91 -12.86 -19.22
N VAL A 917 -23.62 -12.69 -18.91
CA VAL A 917 -23.14 -11.61 -18.05
C VAL A 917 -23.38 -10.24 -18.68
N ALA A 918 -23.20 -10.09 -20.00
CA ALA A 918 -23.46 -8.85 -20.73
C ALA A 918 -24.92 -8.35 -20.64
N GLN A 919 -25.87 -9.20 -20.27
CA GLN A 919 -27.29 -8.84 -20.12
C GLN A 919 -27.67 -8.41 -18.70
N ILE A 920 -26.80 -8.59 -17.71
CA ILE A 920 -27.08 -8.32 -16.30
C ILE A 920 -26.79 -6.84 -15.99
N LYS A 921 -27.84 -6.08 -15.64
CA LYS A 921 -27.75 -4.62 -15.44
C LYS A 921 -26.99 -4.22 -14.18
N GLU A 922 -27.02 -5.09 -13.17
CA GLU A 922 -26.35 -4.90 -11.88
C GLU A 922 -24.83 -5.06 -11.98
N SER A 923 -24.33 -5.71 -13.04
CA SER A 923 -22.90 -5.88 -13.32
C SER A 923 -22.33 -4.63 -13.94
N ILE A 924 -21.28 -4.09 -13.32
CA ILE A 924 -20.51 -2.97 -13.90
C ILE A 924 -19.69 -3.43 -15.11
N THR A 925 -19.35 -4.71 -15.16
CA THR A 925 -18.56 -5.30 -16.25
C THR A 925 -19.41 -5.56 -17.50
N ALA A 926 -20.72 -5.78 -17.36
CA ALA A 926 -21.65 -6.07 -18.44
C ALA A 926 -21.58 -5.12 -19.67
N PRO A 927 -21.64 -3.78 -19.53
CA PRO A 927 -21.59 -2.89 -20.69
C PRO A 927 -20.26 -3.01 -21.46
N HIS A 928 -19.14 -3.16 -20.77
CA HIS A 928 -17.82 -3.27 -21.39
C HIS A 928 -17.59 -4.61 -22.09
N ILE A 929 -18.14 -5.71 -21.54
CA ILE A 929 -18.15 -7.00 -22.23
C ILE A 929 -19.04 -6.93 -23.46
N ALA A 930 -20.22 -6.32 -23.36
CA ALA A 930 -21.17 -6.21 -24.46
C ALA A 930 -20.54 -5.50 -25.68
N GLU A 931 -19.79 -4.41 -25.46
CA GLU A 931 -19.08 -3.68 -26.51
C GLU A 931 -18.08 -4.56 -27.29
N LYS A 932 -17.42 -5.50 -26.61
CA LYS A 932 -16.42 -6.39 -27.22
C LYS A 932 -16.99 -7.68 -27.82
N LEU A 933 -18.30 -7.94 -27.65
CA LEU A 933 -19.00 -9.11 -28.21
C LEU A 933 -19.65 -8.84 -29.58
N VAL A 934 -19.65 -7.57 -30.05
CA VAL A 934 -20.31 -7.12 -31.29
C VAL A 934 -19.50 -7.46 -32.53
#